data_AF-A0A8T5UQ36-F1
#
_entry.id   AF-A0A8T5UQ36-F1
#
_cell.length_a   1.000
_cell.length_b   1.000
_cell.length_c   1.000
_cell.angle_alpha   90.00
_cell.angle_beta   90.00
_cell.angle_gamma   90.00
#
_symmetry.space_group_name_H-M   'P 1'
#
loop_
_entity.id
_entity.type
_entity.pdbx_description
1 polymer ?
#
loop_
_entity_poly.entity_id
_entity_poly.type
_entity_poly.pdbx_seq_one_letter_code
_entity_poly.pdbx_strand_id
1 'polypeptide(L)'
;MSYEGELERIKAEIIQYLPPEIIVKKIEFEGPEIAVYSENSNLELIESSDVLKDLAKSMRKRVVFRWNEEERKDPSETEAYIKNLVGEDAEVTNIEFDHTRGEVIIESGKPGLVIGKKGVNLKEIRLNTFWQPKTIRTPPLASRTISLIRQMLSKERQNQKDILLNIGKRIHRPALYKELDIRLTALGGFREVGRSCILMQTKDSNVLLDVGLNVGNKNDQFPNFDIPEFSIRDLDAVIISHAHLDHCGMVPYLFKYGYRGPVYCTLPTRNLATMLQLDFVQICEKEGIPMPYTKRDVKSAVLHTIPLSWGKVTDIAPDIKLTLHNSGHILGSSLIHLHFGKGGYNFVYTGDFKYQKTRLLEQAAVKFPRVESLLIESTYGGPQDRIPSRQDSERELRQILNSTIKRGGKILIPVLAVGRAQELIIVLEEFISKGIIDKVPLFLDGLISEATAIHTANPDFLSSDLREKILHQGKNPFLSDFFTTVSGRDERDNVIMGGPCIILATSGMLIGGPSVQYLKALAEDKNNSLIFVSYQVNGTLGSRIQRGFREIQYTNPKGRTQLVRLNLNVFTLEGFSGHSSRSQISQFLRRIQPKPKLIITNHGEESKCVSLSTMIHKKLRKATKSPKNRETLLLK
;
A
#
# COMPACT_ATOMS: atom_id res chain seq x y z
N MET A 1 -31.50 -19.13 -4.45
CA MET A 1 -31.27 -19.51 -3.05
C MET A 1 -31.01 -18.21 -2.29
N SER A 2 -31.73 -17.94 -1.20
CA SER A 2 -31.54 -16.70 -0.44
C SER A 2 -30.25 -16.75 0.38
N TYR A 3 -29.83 -15.60 0.93
CA TYR A 3 -28.71 -15.52 1.86
C TYR A 3 -28.90 -16.47 3.05
N GLU A 4 -30.09 -16.50 3.63
CA GLU A 4 -30.44 -17.36 4.77
C GLU A 4 -30.32 -18.84 4.39
N GLY A 5 -30.74 -19.21 3.18
CA GLY A 5 -30.60 -20.57 2.68
C GLY A 5 -29.15 -21.02 2.53
N GLU A 6 -28.27 -20.13 2.04
CA GLU A 6 -26.83 -20.44 1.91
C GLU A 6 -26.14 -20.48 3.28
N LEU A 7 -26.54 -19.62 4.22
CA LEU A 7 -26.08 -19.67 5.61
C LEU A 7 -26.46 -21.00 6.28
N GLU A 8 -27.71 -21.44 6.17
CA GLU A 8 -28.15 -22.71 6.73
C GLU A 8 -27.45 -23.91 6.09
N ARG A 9 -27.21 -23.86 4.77
CA ARG A 9 -26.42 -24.89 4.07
C ARG A 9 -24.99 -24.97 4.62
N ILE A 10 -24.32 -23.84 4.75
CA ILE A 10 -22.95 -23.73 5.28
C ILE A 10 -22.91 -24.16 6.74
N LYS A 11 -23.94 -23.83 7.52
CA LYS A 11 -24.06 -24.23 8.92
C LYS A 11 -24.20 -25.74 9.06
N ALA A 12 -25.07 -26.37 8.28
CA ALA A 12 -25.19 -27.83 8.25
C ALA A 12 -23.87 -28.51 7.84
N GLU A 13 -23.18 -27.96 6.84
CA GLU A 13 -21.87 -28.45 6.40
C GLU A 13 -20.83 -28.34 7.52
N ILE A 14 -20.72 -27.19 8.20
CA ILE A 14 -19.79 -27.00 9.33
C ILE A 14 -20.08 -27.97 10.47
N ILE A 15 -21.35 -28.11 10.88
CA ILE A 15 -21.75 -28.99 11.97
C ILE A 15 -21.39 -30.45 11.67
N GLN A 16 -21.49 -30.90 10.42
CA GLN A 16 -21.13 -32.27 10.03
C GLN A 16 -19.64 -32.61 10.24
N TYR A 17 -18.76 -31.62 10.08
CA TYR A 17 -17.31 -31.81 10.24
C TYR A 17 -16.84 -31.57 11.68
N LEU A 18 -17.67 -30.96 12.52
CA LEU A 18 -17.29 -30.67 13.90
C LEU A 18 -17.51 -31.90 14.80
N PRO A 19 -16.55 -32.21 15.70
CA PRO A 19 -16.76 -33.15 16.79
C PRO A 19 -18.05 -32.84 17.57
N PRO A 20 -18.81 -33.86 18.00
CA PRO A 20 -20.09 -33.69 18.69
C PRO A 20 -19.98 -32.93 20.03
N GLU A 21 -18.77 -32.84 20.60
CA GLU A 21 -18.47 -32.09 21.81
C GLU A 21 -18.48 -30.56 21.60
N ILE A 22 -18.45 -30.09 20.35
CA ILE A 22 -18.45 -28.66 20.01
C ILE A 22 -19.88 -28.21 19.74
N ILE A 23 -20.47 -27.52 20.73
CA ILE A 23 -21.80 -26.95 20.60
C ILE A 23 -21.72 -25.58 19.92
N VAL A 24 -22.24 -25.48 18.70
CA VAL A 24 -22.26 -24.22 17.93
C VAL A 24 -23.47 -23.37 18.34
N LYS A 25 -23.21 -22.21 18.94
CA LYS A 25 -24.22 -21.19 19.29
C LYS A 25 -24.80 -20.54 18.05
N LYS A 26 -23.92 -20.06 17.16
CA LYS A 26 -24.30 -19.39 15.90
C LYS A 26 -23.14 -19.35 14.91
N ILE A 27 -23.46 -19.08 13.65
CA ILE A 27 -22.49 -18.87 12.59
C ILE A 27 -22.83 -17.55 11.89
N GLU A 28 -21.81 -16.72 11.68
CA GLU A 28 -21.93 -15.41 11.03
C GLU A 28 -20.90 -15.27 9.92
N PHE A 29 -21.24 -14.53 8.87
CA PHE A 29 -20.27 -14.12 7.86
C PHE A 29 -19.74 -12.73 8.18
N GLU A 30 -18.45 -12.64 8.48
CA GLU A 30 -17.81 -11.39 8.86
C GLU A 30 -16.75 -11.02 7.83
N GLY A 31 -17.20 -10.24 6.84
CA GLY A 31 -16.40 -9.98 5.66
C GLY A 31 -16.07 -11.28 4.94
N PRO A 32 -14.80 -11.53 4.59
CA PRO A 32 -14.38 -12.79 3.95
C PRO A 32 -14.32 -14.03 4.87
N GLU A 33 -14.55 -13.87 6.18
CA GLU A 33 -14.41 -14.96 7.17
C GLU A 33 -15.78 -15.51 7.56
N ILE A 34 -15.85 -16.82 7.79
CA ILE A 34 -17.00 -17.48 8.44
C ILE A 34 -16.66 -17.62 9.92
N ALA A 35 -17.35 -16.88 10.78
CA ALA A 35 -17.18 -16.93 12.21
C ALA A 35 -18.13 -17.97 12.84
N VAL A 36 -17.56 -18.98 13.49
CA VAL A 36 -18.28 -20.00 14.24
C VAL A 36 -18.19 -19.65 15.72
N TYR A 37 -19.34 -19.34 16.34
CA TYR A 37 -19.44 -19.07 17.76
C TYR A 37 -19.80 -20.36 18.50
N SER A 38 -18.95 -20.78 19.43
CA SER A 38 -19.13 -21.99 20.24
C SER A 38 -19.64 -21.65 21.65
N GLU A 39 -20.53 -22.48 22.20
CA GLU A 39 -20.93 -22.46 23.63
C GLU A 39 -19.91 -23.18 24.50
N ASN A 40 -19.28 -24.24 23.96
CA ASN A 40 -18.28 -25.02 24.67
C ASN A 40 -16.87 -24.50 24.38
N SER A 41 -16.05 -24.56 25.42
CA SER A 41 -14.68 -24.03 25.46
C SER A 41 -13.59 -25.09 25.33
N ASN A 42 -13.94 -26.31 24.90
CA ASN A 42 -12.99 -27.41 24.77
C ASN A 42 -12.05 -27.24 23.55
N LEU A 43 -11.19 -26.22 23.65
CA LEU A 43 -10.22 -25.76 22.67
C LEU A 43 -9.18 -26.83 22.33
N GLU A 44 -8.84 -27.68 23.30
CA GLU A 44 -7.83 -28.74 23.10
C GLU A 44 -8.27 -29.74 22.03
N LEU A 45 -9.57 -30.07 21.97
CA LEU A 45 -10.15 -30.96 20.95
C LEU A 45 -10.10 -30.38 19.53
N ILE A 46 -10.30 -29.06 19.37
CA ILE A 46 -10.26 -28.39 18.06
C ILE A 46 -8.83 -28.16 17.59
N GLU A 47 -7.92 -27.88 18.51
CA GLU A 47 -6.51 -27.60 18.17
C GLU A 47 -5.65 -28.85 17.99
N SER A 48 -6.00 -29.95 18.65
CA SER A 48 -5.32 -31.25 18.47
C SER A 48 -5.83 -32.00 17.24
N SER A 49 -7.02 -31.67 16.75
CA SER A 49 -7.62 -32.33 15.59
C SER A 49 -7.31 -31.59 14.28
N ASP A 50 -7.16 -32.35 13.18
CA ASP A 50 -7.06 -31.79 11.82
C ASP A 50 -8.39 -31.14 11.34
N VAL A 51 -9.40 -31.02 12.21
CA VAL A 51 -10.76 -30.53 11.89
C VAL A 51 -10.75 -29.17 11.21
N LEU A 52 -10.00 -28.18 11.73
CA LEU A 52 -9.92 -26.85 11.09
C LEU A 52 -9.32 -26.91 9.68
N LYS A 53 -8.33 -27.78 9.51
CA LYS A 53 -7.62 -27.96 8.24
C LYS A 53 -8.52 -28.68 7.24
N ASP A 54 -9.22 -29.73 7.67
CA ASP A 54 -10.14 -30.49 6.84
C ASP A 54 -11.37 -29.68 6.45
N LEU A 55 -11.92 -28.91 7.39
CA LEU A 55 -13.04 -28.01 7.16
C LEU A 55 -12.65 -26.88 6.18
N ALA A 56 -11.47 -26.26 6.35
CA ALA A 56 -10.96 -25.29 5.39
C ALA A 56 -10.70 -25.90 4.00
N LYS A 57 -10.21 -27.15 3.93
CA LYS A 57 -9.88 -27.85 2.68
C LYS A 57 -11.13 -28.29 1.92
N SER A 58 -12.14 -28.77 2.64
CA SER A 58 -13.42 -29.21 2.10
C SER A 58 -14.25 -28.01 1.61
N MET A 59 -14.48 -27.03 2.49
CA MET A 59 -15.34 -25.89 2.17
C MET A 59 -14.68 -24.89 1.22
N ARG A 60 -13.34 -24.87 1.16
CA ARG A 60 -12.54 -23.85 0.45
C ARG A 60 -12.90 -22.42 0.87
N LYS A 61 -13.39 -22.27 2.09
CA LYS A 61 -13.76 -21.02 2.76
C LYS A 61 -12.96 -20.92 4.05
N ARG A 62 -12.75 -19.69 4.52
CA ARG A 62 -11.95 -19.44 5.71
C ARG A 62 -12.85 -19.38 6.94
N VAL A 63 -12.66 -20.33 7.85
CA VAL A 63 -13.46 -20.43 9.08
C VAL A 63 -12.62 -20.01 10.28
N VAL A 64 -13.21 -19.19 11.14
CA VAL A 64 -12.61 -18.70 12.39
C VAL A 64 -13.52 -19.05 13.55
N PHE A 65 -12.93 -19.49 14.67
CA PHE A 65 -13.69 -19.84 15.87
C PHE A 65 -13.68 -18.68 16.85
N ARG A 66 -14.84 -18.42 17.45
CA ARG A 66 -15.06 -17.44 18.50
C ARG A 66 -15.66 -18.14 19.71
N TRP A 67 -14.98 -18.02 20.83
CA TRP A 67 -15.28 -18.78 22.03
C TRP A 67 -16.34 -18.09 22.88
N ASN A 68 -16.91 -18.88 23.79
CA ASN A 68 -17.96 -18.45 24.69
C ASN A 68 -17.53 -17.16 25.41
N GLU A 69 -18.42 -16.17 25.37
CA GLU A 69 -18.20 -14.88 26.01
C GLU A 69 -18.20 -14.99 27.53
N GLU A 70 -19.00 -15.90 28.08
CA GLU A 70 -19.17 -16.09 29.53
C GLU A 70 -17.94 -16.70 30.20
N GLU A 71 -17.11 -17.42 29.44
CA GLU A 71 -15.88 -18.03 29.95
C GLU A 71 -14.64 -17.14 29.78
N ARG A 72 -14.78 -15.99 29.10
CA ARG A 72 -13.66 -15.05 28.95
C ARG A 72 -13.27 -14.52 30.32
N LYS A 73 -11.99 -14.68 30.65
CA LYS A 73 -11.44 -14.07 31.86
C LYS A 73 -11.59 -12.56 31.80
N ASP A 74 -11.70 -11.95 32.98
CA ASP A 74 -11.71 -10.50 33.13
C ASP A 74 -10.49 -9.89 32.40
N PRO A 75 -10.64 -8.73 31.72
CA PRO A 75 -9.54 -8.05 31.05
C PRO A 75 -8.31 -7.83 31.95
N SER A 76 -8.51 -7.50 33.23
CA SER A 76 -7.43 -7.24 34.19
C SER A 76 -6.64 -8.51 34.51
N GLU A 77 -7.35 -9.62 34.72
CA GLU A 77 -6.73 -10.94 34.94
C GLU A 77 -6.02 -11.44 33.68
N THR A 78 -6.62 -11.22 32.51
CA THR A 78 -6.04 -11.58 31.22
C THR A 78 -4.76 -10.79 30.95
N GLU A 79 -4.76 -9.49 31.24
CA GLU A 79 -3.58 -8.63 31.13
C GLU A 79 -2.45 -9.11 32.05
N ALA A 80 -2.76 -9.42 33.32
CA ALA A 80 -1.78 -9.96 34.26
C ALA A 80 -1.22 -11.30 33.77
N TYR A 81 -2.08 -12.19 33.27
CA TYR A 81 -1.67 -13.47 32.71
C TYR A 81 -0.72 -13.31 31.52
N ILE A 82 -1.08 -12.44 30.56
CA ILE A 82 -0.25 -12.17 29.37
C ILE A 82 1.12 -11.65 29.80
N LYS A 83 1.18 -10.64 30.68
CA LYS A 83 2.44 -10.05 31.15
C LYS A 83 3.32 -11.08 31.86
N ASN A 84 2.74 -11.94 32.70
CA ASN A 84 3.46 -13.01 33.39
C ASN A 84 4.00 -14.07 32.43
N LEU A 85 3.23 -14.45 31.40
CA LEU A 85 3.62 -15.47 30.44
C LEU A 85 4.76 -15.03 29.52
N VAL A 86 4.69 -13.79 29.01
CA VAL A 86 5.63 -13.31 27.98
C VAL A 86 6.88 -12.63 28.56
N GLY A 87 6.79 -12.18 29.82
CA GLY A 87 7.86 -11.46 30.52
C GLY A 87 8.09 -10.03 30.03
N GLU A 88 8.95 -9.30 30.74
CA GLU A 88 9.28 -7.90 30.42
C GLU A 88 10.07 -7.75 29.11
N ASP A 89 10.85 -8.77 28.74
CA ASP A 89 11.66 -8.80 27.50
C ASP A 89 10.81 -8.65 26.23
N ALA A 90 9.53 -9.01 26.28
CA ALA A 90 8.61 -8.83 25.17
C ALA A 90 8.27 -7.35 24.91
N GLU A 91 8.60 -6.44 25.83
CA GLU A 91 8.36 -4.99 25.71
C GLU A 91 6.89 -4.70 25.38
N VAL A 92 5.95 -5.29 26.14
CA VAL A 92 4.51 -5.05 25.96
C VAL A 92 4.19 -3.62 26.39
N THR A 93 3.69 -2.81 25.45
CA THR A 93 3.39 -1.40 25.69
C THR A 93 1.91 -1.09 25.85
N ASN A 94 1.03 -1.92 25.28
CA ASN A 94 -0.41 -1.73 25.39
C ASN A 94 -1.14 -3.06 25.17
N ILE A 95 -2.28 -3.26 25.86
CA ILE A 95 -3.19 -4.38 25.65
C ILE A 95 -4.60 -3.81 25.49
N GLU A 96 -5.26 -4.11 24.36
CA GLU A 96 -6.62 -3.65 24.06
C GLU A 96 -7.56 -4.85 23.87
N PHE A 97 -8.77 -4.76 24.42
CA PHE A 97 -9.78 -5.81 24.34
C PHE A 97 -10.89 -5.43 23.36
N ASP A 98 -11.10 -6.27 22.35
CA ASP A 98 -12.22 -6.19 21.42
C ASP A 98 -13.30 -7.19 21.83
N HIS A 99 -14.19 -6.76 22.72
CA HIS A 99 -15.30 -7.58 23.22
C HIS A 99 -16.23 -8.07 22.10
N THR A 100 -16.40 -7.28 21.03
CA THR A 100 -17.33 -7.60 19.93
C THR A 100 -16.90 -8.85 19.15
N ARG A 101 -15.58 -9.05 19.06
CA ARG A 101 -14.93 -10.17 18.38
C ARG A 101 -14.32 -11.21 19.31
N GLY A 102 -14.19 -10.90 20.60
CA GLY A 102 -13.49 -11.74 21.57
C GLY A 102 -11.98 -11.77 21.34
N GLU A 103 -11.39 -10.66 20.91
CA GLU A 103 -9.96 -10.58 20.60
C GLU A 103 -9.21 -9.74 21.63
N VAL A 104 -8.01 -10.17 22.00
CA VAL A 104 -7.06 -9.38 22.80
C VAL A 104 -5.90 -8.96 21.91
N ILE A 105 -5.71 -7.65 21.77
CA ILE A 105 -4.70 -7.03 20.91
C ILE A 105 -3.52 -6.64 21.78
N ILE A 106 -2.38 -7.27 21.56
CA ILE A 106 -1.17 -7.11 22.37
C ILE A 106 -0.15 -6.33 21.55
N GLU A 107 0.13 -5.09 21.95
CA GLU A 107 1.16 -4.25 21.35
C GLU A 107 2.49 -4.48 22.07
N SER A 108 3.53 -4.84 21.31
CA SER A 108 4.83 -5.23 21.85
C SER A 108 5.98 -4.78 20.96
N GLY A 109 7.08 -4.33 21.56
CA GLY A 109 8.33 -4.02 20.85
C GLY A 109 8.93 -5.25 20.17
N LYS A 110 8.77 -6.43 20.79
CA LYS A 110 9.22 -7.74 20.27
C LYS A 110 8.07 -8.76 20.19
N PRO A 111 7.14 -8.62 19.21
CA PRO A 111 5.98 -9.51 19.10
C PRO A 111 6.32 -10.99 18.95
N GLY A 112 7.50 -11.33 18.42
CA GLY A 112 7.96 -12.72 18.33
C GLY A 112 8.03 -13.45 19.68
N LEU A 113 8.32 -12.72 20.77
CA LEU A 113 8.31 -13.26 22.13
C LEU A 113 6.89 -13.45 22.66
N VAL A 114 5.97 -12.55 22.32
CA VAL A 114 4.53 -12.70 22.61
C VAL A 114 3.93 -13.89 21.85
N ILE A 115 4.37 -14.12 20.61
CA ILE A 115 3.90 -15.24 19.80
C ILE A 115 4.45 -16.57 20.35
N GLY A 116 5.71 -16.60 20.78
CA GLY A 116 6.42 -17.81 21.19
C GLY A 116 6.80 -18.71 20.00
N LYS A 117 7.69 -19.67 20.23
CA LYS A 117 8.10 -20.63 19.18
C LYS A 117 6.87 -21.39 18.68
N LYS A 118 6.63 -21.37 17.36
CA LYS A 118 5.46 -22.01 16.72
C LYS A 118 4.09 -21.54 17.28
N GLY A 119 4.01 -20.36 17.90
CA GLY A 119 2.74 -19.82 18.40
C GLY A 119 2.28 -20.38 19.75
N VAL A 120 3.17 -21.06 20.50
CA VAL A 120 2.83 -21.70 21.79
C VAL A 120 2.23 -20.70 22.78
N ASN A 121 2.80 -19.50 22.90
CA ASN A 121 2.30 -18.49 23.84
C ASN A 121 0.91 -17.98 23.43
N LEU A 122 0.65 -17.79 22.11
CA LEU A 122 -0.70 -17.41 21.65
C LEU A 122 -1.73 -18.50 21.96
N LYS A 123 -1.34 -19.77 21.79
CA LYS A 123 -2.18 -20.91 22.14
C LYS A 123 -2.47 -20.92 23.64
N GLU A 124 -1.46 -20.73 24.46
CA GLU A 124 -1.56 -20.73 25.90
C GLU A 124 -2.43 -19.57 26.43
N ILE A 125 -2.26 -18.35 25.89
CA ILE A 125 -3.16 -17.22 26.17
C ILE A 125 -4.60 -17.60 25.82
N ARG A 126 -4.83 -18.15 24.62
CA ARG A 126 -6.17 -18.54 24.19
C ARG A 126 -6.80 -19.59 25.09
N LEU A 127 -6.06 -20.65 25.46
CA LEU A 127 -6.54 -21.74 26.31
C LEU A 127 -6.88 -21.27 27.73
N ASN A 128 -6.08 -20.37 28.29
CA ASN A 128 -6.20 -19.97 29.68
C ASN A 128 -7.07 -18.74 29.91
N THR A 129 -7.36 -17.96 28.86
CA THR A 129 -8.11 -16.69 28.98
C THR A 129 -9.37 -16.65 28.11
N PHE A 130 -9.50 -17.57 27.15
CA PHE A 130 -10.56 -17.62 26.13
C PHE A 130 -10.65 -16.40 25.20
N TRP A 131 -9.71 -15.46 25.33
CA TRP A 131 -9.51 -14.37 24.39
C TRP A 131 -8.68 -14.87 23.20
N GLN A 132 -9.03 -14.43 21.99
CA GLN A 132 -8.24 -14.71 20.79
C GLN A 132 -7.10 -13.69 20.69
N PRO A 133 -5.83 -14.05 20.94
CA PRO A 133 -4.74 -13.08 20.91
C PRO A 133 -4.39 -12.68 19.48
N LYS A 134 -4.10 -11.39 19.31
CA LYS A 134 -3.53 -10.77 18.12
C LYS A 134 -2.37 -9.89 18.53
N THR A 135 -1.20 -10.14 17.95
CA THR A 135 0.00 -9.37 18.28
C THR A 135 0.22 -8.26 17.26
N ILE A 136 0.56 -7.07 17.73
CA ILE A 136 0.93 -5.93 16.91
C ILE A 136 2.29 -5.41 17.39
N ARG A 137 3.12 -4.93 16.48
CA ARG A 137 4.40 -4.32 16.82
C ARG A 137 4.21 -2.88 17.34
N THR A 138 4.87 -2.58 18.45
CA THR A 138 5.11 -1.21 18.90
C THR A 138 6.17 -0.59 18.00
N PRO A 139 5.83 0.47 17.26
CA PRO A 139 6.75 1.03 16.30
C PRO A 139 7.89 1.77 17.03
N PRO A 140 9.16 1.62 16.61
CA PRO A 140 10.27 2.37 17.19
C PRO A 140 10.12 3.90 17.05
N LEU A 141 9.41 4.34 16.00
CA LEU A 141 9.02 5.73 15.79
C LEU A 141 7.51 5.82 15.93
N ALA A 142 7.02 6.73 16.78
CA ALA A 142 5.59 6.98 16.88
C ALA A 142 5.05 7.53 15.56
N SER A 143 3.98 6.90 15.03
CA SER A 143 3.25 7.39 13.86
C SER A 143 1.91 7.96 14.30
N ARG A 144 1.67 9.24 13.99
CA ARG A 144 0.40 9.90 14.28
C ARG A 144 -0.75 9.24 13.52
N THR A 145 -0.50 8.78 12.30
CA THR A 145 -1.48 8.12 11.44
C THR A 145 -1.90 6.77 12.01
N ILE A 146 -0.94 5.95 12.44
CA ILE A 146 -1.25 4.64 13.04
C ILE A 146 -2.07 4.83 14.31
N SER A 147 -1.65 5.75 15.20
CA SER A 147 -2.38 6.05 16.43
C SER A 147 -3.80 6.56 16.14
N LEU A 148 -3.96 7.46 15.18
CA LEU A 148 -5.26 7.96 14.74
C LEU A 148 -6.17 6.83 14.26
N ILE A 149 -5.67 5.95 13.38
CA ILE A 149 -6.44 4.82 12.86
C ILE A 149 -6.81 3.87 14.01
N ARG A 150 -5.87 3.51 14.89
CA ARG A 150 -6.15 2.59 16.01
C ARG A 150 -7.21 3.15 16.96
N GLN A 151 -7.06 4.40 17.39
CA GLN A 151 -8.05 5.07 18.25
C GLN A 151 -9.43 5.13 17.58
N MET A 152 -9.47 5.41 16.28
CA MET A 152 -10.72 5.45 15.52
C MET A 152 -11.37 4.07 15.45
N LEU A 153 -10.62 3.01 15.16
CA LEU A 153 -11.14 1.63 15.10
C LEU A 153 -11.61 1.14 16.48
N SER A 154 -10.86 1.46 17.54
CA SER A 154 -11.23 1.14 18.92
C SER A 154 -12.57 1.75 19.34
N LYS A 155 -12.85 2.99 18.91
CA LYS A 155 -14.14 3.66 19.18
C LYS A 155 -15.30 3.14 18.33
N GLU A 156 -15.02 2.43 17.23
CA GLU A 156 -16.01 2.05 16.21
C GLU A 156 -16.16 0.53 16.08
N ARG A 157 -15.75 -0.26 17.09
CA ARG A 157 -15.76 -1.74 17.05
C ARG A 157 -17.10 -2.33 16.64
N GLN A 158 -18.18 -1.85 17.27
CA GLN A 158 -19.53 -2.32 16.96
C GLN A 158 -19.92 -2.00 15.52
N ASN A 159 -19.69 -0.77 15.06
CA ASN A 159 -19.93 -0.37 13.67
C ASN A 159 -19.08 -1.21 12.69
N GLN A 160 -17.83 -1.52 13.03
CA GLN A 160 -16.97 -2.38 12.24
C GLN A 160 -17.53 -3.80 12.10
N LYS A 161 -18.09 -4.35 13.19
CA LYS A 161 -18.77 -5.64 13.16
C LYS A 161 -19.98 -5.61 12.22
N ASP A 162 -20.82 -4.59 12.31
CA ASP A 162 -22.01 -4.46 11.46
C ASP A 162 -21.63 -4.31 9.97
N ILE A 163 -20.57 -3.54 9.68
CA ILE A 163 -19.99 -3.42 8.34
C ILE A 163 -19.53 -4.80 7.83
N LEU A 164 -18.78 -5.54 8.64
CA LEU A 164 -18.31 -6.89 8.28
C LEU A 164 -19.47 -7.85 8.03
N LEU A 165 -20.52 -7.83 8.84
CA LEU A 165 -21.71 -8.65 8.63
C LEU A 165 -22.40 -8.35 7.29
N ASN A 166 -22.52 -7.07 6.94
CA ASN A 166 -23.09 -6.67 5.65
C ASN A 166 -22.20 -7.06 4.46
N ILE A 167 -20.88 -6.95 4.61
CA ILE A 167 -19.93 -7.40 3.59
C ILE A 167 -19.99 -8.93 3.42
N GLY A 168 -20.05 -9.68 4.53
CA GLY A 168 -20.14 -11.13 4.51
C GLY A 168 -21.40 -11.64 3.80
N LYS A 169 -22.54 -10.98 4.03
CA LYS A 169 -23.79 -11.21 3.27
C LYS A 169 -23.60 -11.09 1.76
N ARG A 170 -22.85 -10.07 1.32
CA ARG A 170 -22.58 -9.85 -0.11
C ARG A 170 -21.60 -10.88 -0.67
N ILE A 171 -20.50 -11.16 0.01
CA ILE A 171 -19.46 -12.09 -0.48
C ILE A 171 -20.01 -13.51 -0.64
N HIS A 172 -20.80 -13.97 0.33
CA HIS A 172 -21.26 -15.35 0.40
C HIS A 172 -22.67 -15.56 -0.17
N ARG A 173 -23.23 -14.58 -0.90
CA ARG A 173 -24.45 -14.81 -1.68
C ARG A 173 -24.20 -15.91 -2.73
N PRO A 174 -25.22 -16.70 -3.11
CA PRO A 174 -25.08 -17.66 -4.20
C PRO A 174 -24.79 -16.96 -5.53
N ALA A 175 -23.86 -17.50 -6.32
CA ALA A 175 -23.67 -17.08 -7.70
C ALA A 175 -24.89 -17.49 -8.54
N LEU A 176 -25.44 -16.56 -9.31
CA LEU A 176 -26.63 -16.77 -10.14
C LEU A 176 -26.26 -17.39 -11.49
N TYR A 177 -25.11 -17.02 -12.04
CA TYR A 177 -24.69 -17.45 -13.36
C TYR A 177 -23.56 -18.48 -13.28
N LYS A 178 -23.70 -19.57 -14.06
CA LYS A 178 -22.66 -20.60 -14.16
C LYS A 178 -21.56 -20.26 -15.17
N GLU A 179 -21.91 -19.46 -16.18
CA GLU A 179 -20.98 -19.04 -17.23
C GLU A 179 -20.13 -17.86 -16.77
N LEU A 180 -18.83 -17.93 -17.04
CA LEU A 180 -17.91 -16.83 -16.80
C LEU A 180 -17.80 -15.98 -18.07
N ASP A 181 -18.50 -14.85 -18.10
CA ASP A 181 -18.26 -13.71 -19.02
C ASP A 181 -17.50 -12.66 -18.21
N ILE A 182 -16.25 -12.39 -18.59
CA ILE A 182 -15.36 -11.50 -17.83
C ILE A 182 -14.94 -10.34 -18.69
N ARG A 183 -15.19 -9.12 -18.21
CA ARG A 183 -14.84 -7.87 -18.91
C ARG A 183 -13.97 -6.98 -18.04
N LEU A 184 -13.10 -6.24 -18.71
CA LEU A 184 -12.27 -5.20 -18.12
C LEU A 184 -12.61 -3.88 -18.81
N THR A 185 -13.01 -2.87 -18.04
CA THR A 185 -13.30 -1.52 -18.52
C THR A 185 -12.26 -0.55 -17.98
N ALA A 186 -11.64 0.21 -18.88
CA ALA A 186 -10.60 1.18 -18.56
C ALA A 186 -11.22 2.50 -18.07
N LEU A 187 -11.33 2.73 -16.75
CA LEU A 187 -11.89 3.98 -16.21
C LEU A 187 -10.85 5.10 -16.07
N GLY A 188 -9.56 4.76 -16.03
CA GLY A 188 -8.46 5.73 -15.95
C GLY A 188 -7.10 5.03 -15.88
N GLY A 189 -6.04 5.75 -16.23
CA GLY A 189 -4.66 5.22 -16.21
C GLY A 189 -4.30 4.36 -17.42
N PHE A 190 -5.05 4.42 -18.53
CA PHE A 190 -4.69 3.76 -19.78
C PHE A 190 -4.20 4.78 -20.81
N ARG A 191 -2.96 4.58 -21.30
CA ARG A 191 -2.21 5.55 -22.15
C ARG A 191 -1.93 6.90 -21.48
N GLU A 192 -1.98 6.93 -20.16
CA GLU A 192 -1.58 8.05 -19.31
C GLU A 192 -0.95 7.53 -18.00
N VAL A 193 -0.34 8.44 -17.23
CA VAL A 193 0.04 8.22 -15.83
C VAL A 193 -0.86 9.11 -14.97
N GLY A 194 -1.42 8.54 -13.91
CA GLY A 194 -2.45 9.20 -13.09
C GLY A 194 -3.80 8.51 -13.15
N ARG A 195 -4.61 8.70 -12.09
CA ARG A 195 -6.00 8.25 -11.97
C ARG A 195 -6.27 6.77 -12.35
N SER A 196 -5.33 5.88 -12.04
CA SER A 196 -5.48 4.44 -12.29
C SER A 196 -6.79 3.93 -11.70
N CYS A 197 -7.63 3.35 -12.54
CA CYS A 197 -8.93 2.82 -12.14
C CYS A 197 -9.41 1.82 -13.19
N ILE A 198 -9.59 0.57 -12.77
CA ILE A 198 -9.98 -0.53 -13.65
C ILE A 198 -11.23 -1.20 -13.09
N LEU A 199 -12.29 -1.27 -13.90
CA LEU A 199 -13.50 -1.99 -13.53
C LEU A 199 -13.45 -3.41 -14.11
N MET A 200 -13.47 -4.39 -13.22
CA MET A 200 -13.57 -5.82 -13.55
C MET A 200 -15.01 -6.27 -13.31
N GLN A 201 -15.63 -6.84 -14.34
CA GLN A 201 -17.04 -7.24 -14.29
C GLN A 201 -17.19 -8.72 -14.66
N THR A 202 -18.04 -9.40 -13.93
CA THR A 202 -18.64 -10.67 -14.33
C THR A 202 -20.16 -10.49 -14.45
N LYS A 203 -20.90 -11.56 -14.75
CA LYS A 203 -22.37 -11.52 -14.68
C LYS A 203 -22.89 -11.36 -13.24
N ASP A 204 -22.10 -11.72 -12.24
CA ASP A 204 -22.48 -11.74 -10.82
C ASP A 204 -21.82 -10.62 -9.99
N SER A 205 -20.69 -10.09 -10.43
CA SER A 205 -19.83 -9.26 -9.58
C SER A 205 -19.19 -8.06 -10.30
N ASN A 206 -19.05 -6.93 -9.59
CA ASN A 206 -18.30 -5.76 -10.04
C ASN A 206 -17.21 -5.40 -9.03
N VAL A 207 -15.96 -5.27 -9.48
CA VAL A 207 -14.82 -4.95 -8.63
C VAL A 207 -13.97 -3.86 -9.27
N LEU A 208 -13.57 -2.85 -8.49
CA LEU A 208 -12.59 -1.86 -8.92
C LEU A 208 -11.18 -2.28 -8.49
N LEU A 209 -10.22 -2.16 -9.39
CA LEU A 209 -8.79 -2.21 -9.11
C LEU A 209 -8.23 -0.80 -9.22
N ASP A 210 -7.68 -0.30 -8.11
CA ASP A 210 -7.29 1.09 -7.91
C ASP A 210 -8.43 2.10 -8.14
N VAL A 211 -8.32 3.24 -7.45
CA VAL A 211 -9.23 4.39 -7.59
C VAL A 211 -8.39 5.65 -7.39
N GLY A 212 -7.64 5.99 -8.43
CA GLY A 212 -6.61 7.03 -8.38
C GLY A 212 -7.11 8.46 -8.58
N LEU A 213 -6.20 9.41 -8.31
CA LEU A 213 -6.31 10.84 -8.61
C LEU A 213 -5.14 11.25 -9.52
N ASN A 214 -5.41 11.98 -10.60
CA ASN A 214 -4.36 12.61 -11.40
C ASN A 214 -3.99 13.98 -10.82
N VAL A 215 -2.86 14.05 -10.11
CA VAL A 215 -2.34 15.31 -9.53
C VAL A 215 -1.71 16.25 -10.56
N GLY A 216 -1.35 15.73 -11.75
CA GLY A 216 -0.64 16.47 -12.79
C GLY A 216 -1.57 17.22 -13.77
N ASN A 217 -2.81 16.76 -13.95
CA ASN A 217 -3.75 17.35 -14.91
C ASN A 217 -4.99 17.93 -14.22
N LYS A 218 -5.03 19.25 -14.01
CA LYS A 218 -6.14 19.94 -13.33
C LYS A 218 -7.49 19.83 -14.03
N ASN A 219 -7.53 19.59 -15.33
CA ASN A 219 -8.77 19.54 -16.10
C ASN A 219 -9.38 18.14 -16.15
N ASP A 220 -8.60 17.10 -15.85
CA ASP A 220 -9.02 15.71 -15.99
C ASP A 220 -8.40 14.84 -14.89
N GLN A 221 -8.85 15.11 -13.66
CA GLN A 221 -8.25 14.57 -12.44
C GLN A 221 -8.80 13.21 -12.03
N PHE A 222 -10.04 12.92 -12.39
CA PHE A 222 -10.79 11.80 -11.84
C PHE A 222 -10.93 10.65 -12.84
N PRO A 223 -11.08 9.40 -12.36
CA PRO A 223 -11.54 8.31 -13.20
C PRO A 223 -12.91 8.62 -13.82
N ASN A 224 -13.19 7.99 -14.96
CA ASN A 224 -14.45 8.10 -15.67
C ASN A 224 -15.58 7.33 -14.96
N PHE A 225 -16.09 7.87 -13.86
CA PHE A 225 -17.27 7.35 -13.16
C PHE A 225 -18.59 7.68 -13.88
N ASP A 226 -18.54 8.46 -14.95
CA ASP A 226 -19.67 8.94 -15.75
C ASP A 226 -20.13 7.95 -16.84
N ILE A 227 -19.52 6.77 -16.93
CA ILE A 227 -19.85 5.79 -17.96
C ILE A 227 -20.99 4.85 -17.54
N PRO A 228 -21.82 4.35 -18.48
CA PRO A 228 -22.95 3.47 -18.18
C PRO A 228 -22.57 2.15 -17.51
N GLU A 229 -21.37 1.63 -17.78
CA GLU A 229 -20.89 0.36 -17.24
C GLU A 229 -20.60 0.41 -15.74
N PHE A 230 -20.45 1.60 -15.16
CA PHE A 230 -20.09 1.79 -13.75
C PHE A 230 -21.29 2.24 -12.91
N SER A 231 -21.56 1.49 -11.85
CA SER A 231 -22.54 1.83 -10.82
C SER A 231 -21.94 1.63 -9.44
N ILE A 232 -21.92 2.69 -8.62
CA ILE A 232 -21.43 2.62 -7.23
C ILE A 232 -22.28 1.66 -6.38
N ARG A 233 -23.58 1.54 -6.70
CA ARG A 233 -24.51 0.70 -5.94
C ARG A 233 -24.23 -0.78 -6.09
N ASP A 234 -23.80 -1.17 -7.30
CA ASP A 234 -23.58 -2.56 -7.71
C ASP A 234 -22.12 -3.00 -7.49
N LEU A 235 -21.30 -2.15 -6.87
CA LEU A 235 -19.89 -2.41 -6.61
C LEU A 235 -19.74 -3.35 -5.40
N ASP A 236 -19.10 -4.50 -5.62
CA ASP A 236 -18.83 -5.50 -4.58
C ASP A 236 -17.59 -5.19 -3.77
N ALA A 237 -16.54 -4.69 -4.42
CA ALA A 237 -15.26 -4.46 -3.77
C ALA A 237 -14.40 -3.40 -4.49
N VAL A 238 -13.53 -2.77 -3.72
CA VAL A 238 -12.42 -1.95 -4.22
C VAL A 238 -11.12 -2.60 -3.76
N ILE A 239 -10.14 -2.74 -4.65
CA ILE A 239 -8.83 -3.34 -4.33
C ILE A 239 -7.75 -2.34 -4.68
N ILE A 240 -6.90 -2.01 -3.71
CA ILE A 240 -5.83 -1.02 -3.88
C ILE A 240 -4.48 -1.71 -3.91
N SER A 241 -3.75 -1.49 -5.00
CA SER A 241 -2.41 -2.06 -5.23
C SER A 241 -1.39 -1.46 -4.27
N HIS A 242 -1.40 -0.13 -4.11
CA HIS A 242 -0.48 0.59 -3.23
C HIS A 242 -0.99 2.01 -2.91
N ALA A 243 -0.23 2.72 -2.05
CA ALA A 243 -0.71 3.93 -1.38
C ALA A 243 -0.51 5.24 -2.16
N HIS A 244 0.07 5.25 -3.36
CA HIS A 244 0.21 6.51 -4.09
C HIS A 244 -1.16 7.03 -4.53
N LEU A 245 -1.31 8.37 -4.57
CA LEU A 245 -2.59 9.03 -4.77
C LEU A 245 -3.17 8.75 -6.16
N ASP A 246 -2.36 8.50 -7.17
CA ASP A 246 -2.75 8.06 -8.50
C ASP A 246 -3.28 6.62 -8.56
N HIS A 247 -3.29 5.90 -7.44
CA HIS A 247 -3.88 4.58 -7.29
C HIS A 247 -4.95 4.50 -6.19
N CYS A 248 -4.92 5.37 -5.17
CA CYS A 248 -5.87 5.31 -4.06
C CYS A 248 -6.54 6.64 -3.72
N GLY A 249 -6.18 7.73 -4.38
CA GLY A 249 -6.59 9.09 -4.00
C GLY A 249 -8.10 9.30 -4.03
N MET A 250 -8.82 8.64 -4.94
CA MET A 250 -10.27 8.81 -5.11
C MET A 250 -11.10 7.74 -4.39
N VAL A 251 -10.51 6.87 -3.56
CA VAL A 251 -11.29 5.93 -2.73
C VAL A 251 -12.30 6.64 -1.82
N PRO A 252 -11.95 7.72 -1.08
CA PRO A 252 -12.91 8.40 -0.20
C PRO A 252 -14.06 9.06 -0.98
N TYR A 253 -13.84 9.44 -2.24
CA TYR A 253 -14.89 9.96 -3.11
C TYR A 253 -16.02 8.93 -3.28
N LEU A 254 -15.71 7.64 -3.43
CA LEU A 254 -16.75 6.60 -3.52
C LEU A 254 -17.65 6.58 -2.28
N PHE A 255 -17.09 6.75 -1.07
CA PHE A 255 -17.85 6.78 0.18
C PHE A 255 -18.74 8.02 0.31
N LYS A 256 -18.25 9.18 -0.14
CA LYS A 256 -19.05 10.41 -0.25
C LYS A 256 -20.29 10.19 -1.13
N TYR A 257 -20.16 9.43 -2.21
CA TYR A 257 -21.24 9.13 -3.16
C TYR A 257 -22.03 7.84 -2.84
N GLY A 258 -21.84 7.27 -1.65
CA GLY A 258 -22.72 6.22 -1.13
C GLY A 258 -22.19 4.79 -1.21
N TYR A 259 -20.93 4.58 -1.64
CA TYR A 259 -20.30 3.25 -1.52
C TYR A 259 -20.21 2.82 -0.05
N ARG A 260 -20.58 1.58 0.26
CA ARG A 260 -20.53 0.98 1.61
C ARG A 260 -19.94 -0.44 1.59
N GLY A 261 -19.23 -0.79 0.51
CA GLY A 261 -18.55 -2.06 0.39
C GLY A 261 -17.12 -2.01 0.94
N PRO A 262 -16.40 -3.15 0.90
CA PRO A 262 -15.02 -3.27 1.39
C PRO A 262 -14.00 -2.54 0.51
N VAL A 263 -12.89 -2.15 1.13
CA VAL A 263 -11.63 -1.81 0.45
C VAL A 263 -10.56 -2.83 0.87
N TYR A 264 -9.94 -3.53 -0.07
CA TYR A 264 -8.89 -4.51 0.19
C TYR A 264 -7.51 -3.96 -0.19
N CYS A 265 -6.56 -4.03 0.73
CA CYS A 265 -5.16 -3.68 0.49
C CYS A 265 -4.27 -4.28 1.59
N THR A 266 -2.96 -4.05 1.55
CA THR A 266 -2.10 -4.44 2.68
C THR A 266 -2.21 -3.46 3.85
N LEU A 267 -1.85 -3.89 5.06
CA LEU A 267 -1.85 -3.04 6.25
C LEU A 267 -0.99 -1.76 6.08
N PRO A 268 0.24 -1.83 5.55
CA PRO A 268 1.01 -0.62 5.27
C PRO A 268 0.33 0.27 4.23
N THR A 269 -0.25 -0.31 3.17
CA THR A 269 -0.97 0.46 2.15
C THR A 269 -2.14 1.23 2.76
N ARG A 270 -2.96 0.63 3.64
CA ARG A 270 -4.02 1.35 4.35
C ARG A 270 -3.46 2.55 5.10
N ASN A 271 -2.44 2.35 5.93
CA ASN A 271 -1.92 3.42 6.79
C ASN A 271 -1.31 4.55 5.96
N LEU A 272 -0.53 4.23 4.92
CA LEU A 272 0.07 5.22 4.03
C LEU A 272 -0.98 5.93 3.16
N ALA A 273 -1.99 5.22 2.66
CA ALA A 273 -3.09 5.81 1.89
C ALA A 273 -3.88 6.81 2.75
N THR A 274 -4.22 6.45 3.99
CA THR A 274 -4.89 7.36 4.93
C THR A 274 -4.07 8.62 5.19
N MET A 275 -2.75 8.46 5.42
CA MET A 275 -1.84 9.59 5.62
C MET A 275 -1.88 10.55 4.43
N LEU A 276 -1.71 10.02 3.21
CA LEU A 276 -1.67 10.82 1.99
C LEU A 276 -3.03 11.43 1.63
N GLN A 277 -4.13 10.73 1.87
CA GLN A 277 -5.48 11.25 1.63
C GLN A 277 -5.84 12.38 2.59
N LEU A 278 -5.45 12.26 3.88
CA LEU A 278 -5.65 13.34 4.86
C LEU A 278 -4.79 14.56 4.53
N ASP A 279 -3.54 14.35 4.12
CA ASP A 279 -2.65 15.44 3.68
C ASP A 279 -3.19 16.15 2.44
N PHE A 280 -3.68 15.40 1.45
CA PHE A 280 -4.30 15.96 0.26
C PHE A 280 -5.51 16.86 0.61
N VAL A 281 -6.38 16.42 1.52
CA VAL A 281 -7.50 17.24 2.01
C VAL A 281 -6.98 18.51 2.69
N GLN A 282 -5.97 18.40 3.55
CA GLN A 282 -5.37 19.57 4.23
C GLN A 282 -4.72 20.57 3.26
N ILE A 283 -4.05 20.08 2.21
CA ILE A 283 -3.45 20.94 1.18
C ILE A 283 -4.57 21.69 0.43
N CYS A 284 -5.63 20.98 0.02
CA CYS A 284 -6.75 21.62 -0.66
C CYS A 284 -7.44 22.67 0.23
N GLU A 285 -7.65 22.39 1.53
CA GLU A 285 -8.18 23.36 2.50
C GLU A 285 -7.30 24.63 2.57
N LYS A 286 -5.97 24.47 2.63
CA LYS A 286 -5.01 25.58 2.74
C LYS A 286 -4.90 26.40 1.45
N GLU A 287 -4.97 25.75 0.30
CA GLU A 287 -4.87 26.40 -1.01
C GLU A 287 -6.21 26.92 -1.54
N GLY A 288 -7.31 26.69 -0.82
CA GLY A 288 -8.66 27.08 -1.26
C GLY A 288 -9.13 26.32 -2.50
N ILE A 289 -8.59 25.12 -2.74
CA ILE A 289 -8.96 24.28 -3.88
C ILE A 289 -10.20 23.45 -3.50
N PRO A 290 -11.24 23.40 -4.35
CA PRO A 290 -12.41 22.56 -4.11
C PRO A 290 -12.01 21.10 -3.89
N MET A 291 -12.37 20.56 -2.72
CA MET A 291 -12.02 19.20 -2.34
C MET A 291 -13.01 18.18 -2.92
N PRO A 292 -12.54 17.09 -3.55
CA PRO A 292 -13.43 16.04 -4.02
C PRO A 292 -14.11 15.30 -2.86
N TYR A 293 -13.48 15.23 -1.68
CA TYR A 293 -13.96 14.57 -0.47
C TYR A 293 -13.39 15.21 0.79
N THR A 294 -13.92 14.83 1.96
CA THR A 294 -13.58 15.40 3.28
C THR A 294 -12.85 14.38 4.17
N LYS A 295 -12.35 14.83 5.33
CA LYS A 295 -11.78 13.94 6.36
C LYS A 295 -12.79 12.89 6.87
N ARG A 296 -14.09 13.18 6.82
CA ARG A 296 -15.16 12.22 7.21
C ARG A 296 -15.22 11.05 6.24
N ASP A 297 -15.08 11.34 4.94
CA ASP A 297 -15.10 10.31 3.89
C ASP A 297 -13.86 9.41 3.98
N VAL A 298 -12.70 9.98 4.34
CA VAL A 298 -11.48 9.20 4.64
C VAL A 298 -11.72 8.27 5.83
N LYS A 299 -12.33 8.76 6.92
CA LYS A 299 -12.74 7.92 8.07
C LYS A 299 -13.64 6.77 7.61
N SER A 300 -14.65 7.03 6.79
CA SER A 300 -15.53 5.98 6.24
C SER A 300 -14.75 4.95 5.44
N ALA A 301 -13.80 5.37 4.59
CA ALA A 301 -12.95 4.45 3.84
C ALA A 301 -12.11 3.56 4.75
N VAL A 302 -11.52 4.11 5.82
CA VAL A 302 -10.73 3.32 6.79
C VAL A 302 -11.58 2.29 7.52
N LEU A 303 -12.81 2.62 7.91
CA LEU A 303 -13.74 1.69 8.58
C LEU A 303 -14.11 0.49 7.69
N HIS A 304 -14.21 0.72 6.38
CA HIS A 304 -14.50 -0.33 5.40
C HIS A 304 -13.25 -1.02 4.84
N THR A 305 -12.05 -0.60 5.26
CA THR A 305 -10.81 -1.23 4.79
C THR A 305 -10.55 -2.53 5.54
N ILE A 306 -10.35 -3.62 4.79
CA ILE A 306 -9.98 -4.94 5.29
C ILE A 306 -8.55 -5.26 4.85
N PRO A 307 -7.53 -5.07 5.72
CA PRO A 307 -6.15 -5.37 5.38
C PRO A 307 -5.90 -6.86 5.16
N LEU A 308 -5.13 -7.18 4.12
CA LEU A 308 -4.71 -8.54 3.77
C LEU A 308 -3.19 -8.67 3.79
N SER A 309 -2.71 -9.83 4.24
CA SER A 309 -1.30 -10.22 4.09
C SER A 309 -1.03 -10.77 2.69
N TRP A 310 0.20 -10.69 2.23
CA TRP A 310 0.60 -11.32 0.98
C TRP A 310 0.40 -12.85 1.01
N GLY A 311 0.04 -13.43 -0.14
CA GLY A 311 -0.18 -14.88 -0.31
C GLY A 311 -1.49 -15.40 0.29
N LYS A 312 -2.27 -14.56 0.97
CA LYS A 312 -3.54 -14.95 1.59
C LYS A 312 -4.69 -14.91 0.58
N VAL A 313 -5.21 -16.08 0.23
CA VAL A 313 -6.40 -16.22 -0.61
C VAL A 313 -7.63 -15.75 0.16
N THR A 314 -8.42 -14.85 -0.43
CA THR A 314 -9.56 -14.20 0.21
C THR A 314 -10.75 -14.16 -0.74
N ASP A 315 -11.91 -14.67 -0.32
CA ASP A 315 -13.16 -14.50 -1.07
C ASP A 315 -13.62 -13.04 -0.97
N ILE A 316 -13.86 -12.39 -2.11
CA ILE A 316 -14.26 -10.98 -2.18
C ILE A 316 -15.59 -10.76 -2.90
N ALA A 317 -16.06 -11.78 -3.62
CA ALA A 317 -17.36 -11.88 -4.24
C ALA A 317 -17.69 -13.38 -4.45
N PRO A 318 -18.93 -13.75 -4.82
CA PRO A 318 -19.34 -15.16 -4.98
C PRO A 318 -18.48 -15.96 -5.96
N ASP A 319 -17.93 -15.28 -6.97
CA ASP A 319 -17.17 -15.86 -8.07
C ASP A 319 -15.75 -15.27 -8.17
N ILE A 320 -15.27 -14.50 -7.19
CA ILE A 320 -13.95 -13.88 -7.23
C ILE A 320 -13.17 -14.12 -5.92
N LYS A 321 -11.97 -14.70 -6.06
CA LYS A 321 -10.97 -14.77 -5.00
C LYS A 321 -9.81 -13.83 -5.31
N LEU A 322 -9.32 -13.12 -4.28
CA LEU A 322 -8.19 -12.20 -4.32
C LEU A 322 -6.99 -12.81 -3.60
N THR A 323 -5.81 -12.66 -4.19
CA THR A 323 -4.52 -12.83 -3.52
C THR A 323 -3.61 -11.63 -3.83
N LEU A 324 -3.02 -11.03 -2.80
CA LEU A 324 -2.01 -9.98 -2.96
C LEU A 324 -0.60 -10.59 -2.94
N HIS A 325 0.28 -10.09 -3.80
CA HIS A 325 1.70 -10.50 -3.84
C HIS A 325 2.59 -9.27 -3.85
N ASN A 326 3.80 -9.33 -3.28
CA ASN A 326 4.74 -8.20 -3.30
C ASN A 326 5.01 -7.68 -4.73
N SER A 327 4.85 -6.36 -4.96
CA SER A 327 5.26 -5.72 -6.22
C SER A 327 6.64 -5.04 -6.15
N GLY A 328 7.22 -4.87 -4.95
CA GLY A 328 8.54 -4.27 -4.78
C GLY A 328 8.62 -2.75 -5.06
N HIS A 329 7.48 -2.07 -5.22
CA HIS A 329 7.44 -0.65 -5.61
C HIS A 329 7.60 0.31 -4.42
N ILE A 330 6.70 0.20 -3.44
CA ILE A 330 6.73 0.88 -2.13
C ILE A 330 6.32 -0.08 -1.01
N LEU A 331 6.46 0.33 0.26
CA LEU A 331 6.05 -0.49 1.40
C LEU A 331 4.59 -0.97 1.26
N GLY A 332 4.37 -2.28 1.33
CA GLY A 332 3.05 -2.90 1.20
C GLY A 332 2.49 -2.97 -0.22
N SER A 333 3.19 -2.43 -1.22
CA SER A 333 2.76 -2.47 -2.64
C SER A 333 2.57 -3.90 -3.15
N SER A 334 1.51 -4.08 -3.95
CA SER A 334 1.00 -5.40 -4.26
C SER A 334 0.58 -5.58 -5.72
N LEU A 335 1.03 -6.68 -6.32
CA LEU A 335 0.42 -7.29 -7.49
C LEU A 335 -0.91 -7.91 -7.05
N ILE A 336 -1.98 -7.65 -7.79
CA ILE A 336 -3.34 -8.13 -7.51
C ILE A 336 -3.59 -9.35 -8.40
N HIS A 337 -3.77 -10.53 -7.78
CA HIS A 337 -4.15 -11.75 -8.47
C HIS A 337 -5.62 -12.07 -8.20
N LEU A 338 -6.43 -12.08 -9.26
CA LEU A 338 -7.85 -12.43 -9.22
C LEU A 338 -8.07 -13.80 -9.85
N HIS A 339 -8.81 -14.63 -9.13
CA HIS A 339 -9.22 -15.96 -9.56
C HIS A 339 -10.74 -15.99 -9.70
N PHE A 340 -11.23 -16.17 -10.94
CA PHE A 340 -12.64 -16.14 -11.30
C PHE A 340 -13.27 -17.54 -11.38
N GLY A 341 -14.47 -17.68 -10.81
CA GLY A 341 -15.21 -18.92 -10.66
C GLY A 341 -14.41 -20.00 -9.92
N LYS A 342 -14.50 -21.25 -10.39
CA LYS A 342 -13.68 -22.38 -9.90
C LYS A 342 -12.31 -22.46 -10.61
N GLY A 343 -11.73 -21.30 -10.95
CA GLY A 343 -10.45 -21.19 -11.64
C GLY A 343 -10.58 -21.22 -13.16
N GLY A 344 -11.74 -20.82 -13.68
CA GLY A 344 -11.98 -20.78 -15.12
C GLY A 344 -11.19 -19.67 -15.84
N TYR A 345 -10.76 -18.65 -15.09
CA TYR A 345 -9.92 -17.55 -15.55
C TYR A 345 -9.16 -16.90 -14.40
N ASN A 346 -7.93 -16.47 -14.64
CA ASN A 346 -7.10 -15.76 -13.67
C ASN A 346 -6.46 -14.54 -14.32
N PHE A 347 -6.51 -13.45 -13.60
CA PHE A 347 -6.00 -12.16 -14.02
C PHE A 347 -5.00 -11.65 -12.99
N VAL A 348 -3.88 -11.11 -13.46
CA VAL A 348 -2.90 -10.42 -12.62
C VAL A 348 -2.82 -8.98 -13.06
N TYR A 349 -2.97 -8.05 -12.13
CA TYR A 349 -2.66 -6.64 -12.34
C TYR A 349 -1.44 -6.27 -11.50
N THR A 350 -0.45 -5.62 -12.12
CA THR A 350 0.79 -5.30 -11.42
C THR A 350 0.68 -4.11 -10.48
N GLY A 351 -0.26 -3.19 -10.70
CA GLY A 351 -0.05 -1.82 -10.24
C GLY A 351 1.29 -1.30 -10.72
N ASP A 352 1.92 -0.46 -9.92
CA ASP A 352 3.34 -0.17 -10.06
C ASP A 352 4.20 -1.25 -9.42
N PHE A 353 5.30 -1.61 -10.09
CA PHE A 353 6.16 -2.69 -9.62
C PHE A 353 7.64 -2.48 -9.96
N LYS A 354 8.52 -3.02 -9.10
CA LYS A 354 9.97 -3.09 -9.33
C LYS A 354 10.44 -4.53 -9.41
N TYR A 355 10.85 -4.98 -10.60
CA TYR A 355 11.50 -6.27 -10.76
C TYR A 355 13.03 -6.18 -10.58
N GLN A 356 13.43 -5.66 -9.41
CA GLN A 356 14.81 -5.59 -8.94
C GLN A 356 14.77 -5.43 -7.41
N LYS A 357 15.61 -6.17 -6.68
CA LYS A 357 15.77 -5.99 -5.24
C LYS A 357 16.39 -4.60 -4.98
N THR A 358 15.80 -3.82 -4.09
CA THR A 358 16.36 -2.54 -3.63
C THR A 358 16.86 -2.69 -2.19
N ARG A 359 17.44 -1.63 -1.60
CA ARG A 359 17.83 -1.72 -0.18
C ARG A 359 16.59 -1.84 0.72
N LEU A 360 15.51 -1.17 0.35
CA LEU A 360 14.25 -1.16 1.09
C LEU A 360 13.39 -2.41 0.90
N LEU A 361 13.28 -2.93 -0.34
CA LEU A 361 12.24 -3.91 -0.70
C LEU A 361 12.78 -5.10 -1.50
N GLU A 362 12.11 -6.25 -1.34
CA GLU A 362 12.27 -7.38 -2.25
C GLU A 362 11.70 -7.06 -3.64
N GLN A 363 12.25 -7.73 -4.66
CA GLN A 363 11.74 -7.62 -6.02
C GLN A 363 10.31 -8.18 -6.17
N ALA A 364 9.59 -7.73 -7.21
CA ALA A 364 8.24 -8.19 -7.53
C ALA A 364 8.13 -9.72 -7.68
N ALA A 365 7.03 -10.28 -7.18
CA ALA A 365 6.72 -11.70 -7.28
C ALA A 365 6.45 -12.13 -8.74
N VAL A 366 6.93 -13.32 -9.11
CA VAL A 366 6.79 -13.86 -10.47
C VAL A 366 6.09 -15.22 -10.54
N LYS A 367 5.76 -15.81 -9.38
CA LYS A 367 5.14 -17.12 -9.28
C LYS A 367 3.70 -16.98 -8.85
N PHE A 368 2.79 -17.47 -9.67
CA PHE A 368 1.35 -17.48 -9.44
C PHE A 368 0.79 -18.89 -9.70
N PRO A 369 -0.33 -19.27 -9.08
CA PRO A 369 -0.96 -20.56 -9.35
C PRO A 369 -1.41 -20.72 -10.81
N ARG A 370 -2.05 -19.68 -11.36
CA ARG A 370 -2.57 -19.65 -12.73
C ARG A 370 -2.74 -18.21 -13.21
N VAL A 371 -2.46 -17.93 -14.48
CA VAL A 371 -2.54 -16.60 -15.09
C VAL A 371 -2.91 -16.73 -16.56
N GLU A 372 -4.09 -16.25 -16.94
CA GLU A 372 -4.53 -16.14 -18.34
C GLU A 372 -4.16 -14.78 -18.92
N SER A 373 -4.42 -13.71 -18.15
CA SER A 373 -4.14 -12.34 -18.55
C SER A 373 -3.33 -11.59 -17.52
N LEU A 374 -2.47 -10.70 -18.01
CA LEU A 374 -1.64 -9.81 -17.22
C LEU A 374 -1.87 -8.37 -17.66
N LEU A 375 -2.25 -7.49 -16.74
CA LEU A 375 -2.24 -6.04 -16.91
C LEU A 375 -0.96 -5.48 -16.26
N ILE A 376 -0.12 -4.79 -17.03
CA ILE A 376 1.21 -4.36 -16.63
C ILE A 376 1.44 -2.86 -16.88
N GLU A 377 2.07 -2.18 -15.91
CA GLU A 377 2.45 -0.77 -16.05
C GLU A 377 3.49 -0.55 -17.17
N SER A 378 3.58 0.68 -17.66
CA SER A 378 4.39 1.09 -18.80
C SER A 378 5.09 2.43 -18.58
N THR A 379 5.34 2.84 -17.33
CA THR A 379 5.93 4.15 -16.98
C THR A 379 7.26 4.37 -17.71
N TYR A 380 8.09 3.34 -17.76
CA TYR A 380 9.35 3.27 -18.53
C TYR A 380 9.23 2.30 -19.70
N GLY A 381 8.08 2.32 -20.38
CA GLY A 381 7.77 1.45 -21.50
C GLY A 381 8.42 1.88 -22.82
N GLY A 382 9.03 3.07 -22.92
CA GLY A 382 9.62 3.62 -24.14
C GLY A 382 10.98 3.04 -24.51
N PRO A 383 11.38 2.99 -25.81
CA PRO A 383 12.69 2.46 -26.22
C PRO A 383 13.88 3.27 -25.70
N GLN A 384 13.64 4.56 -25.42
CA GLN A 384 14.64 5.51 -24.91
C GLN A 384 14.69 5.55 -23.38
N ASP A 385 13.80 4.85 -22.68
CA ASP A 385 13.78 4.75 -21.22
C ASP A 385 14.88 3.81 -20.73
N ARG A 386 16.14 4.20 -20.96
CA ARG A 386 17.34 3.48 -20.55
C ARG A 386 17.76 3.94 -19.16
N ILE A 387 17.14 3.33 -18.15
CA ILE A 387 17.50 3.59 -16.76
C ILE A 387 18.89 3.01 -16.46
N PRO A 388 19.84 3.79 -15.93
CA PRO A 388 21.14 3.31 -15.50
C PRO A 388 21.06 2.20 -14.44
N SER A 389 22.13 1.44 -14.28
CA SER A 389 22.20 0.47 -13.19
C SER A 389 22.15 1.19 -11.84
N ARG A 390 21.64 0.49 -10.82
CA ARG A 390 21.61 1.05 -9.46
C ARG A 390 23.01 1.45 -8.96
N GLN A 391 24.02 0.66 -9.32
CA GLN A 391 25.41 0.92 -8.94
C GLN A 391 25.95 2.20 -9.60
N ASP A 392 25.62 2.43 -10.87
CA ASP A 392 26.04 3.64 -11.58
C ASP A 392 25.35 4.88 -11.01
N SER A 393 24.04 4.80 -10.74
CA SER A 393 23.31 5.91 -10.11
C SER A 393 23.79 6.22 -8.69
N GLU A 394 24.19 5.21 -7.90
CA GLU A 394 24.79 5.42 -6.59
C GLU A 394 26.18 6.07 -6.69
N ARG A 395 26.98 5.69 -7.69
CA ARG A 395 28.28 6.31 -7.97
C ARG A 395 28.13 7.78 -8.37
N GLU A 396 27.17 8.07 -9.24
CA GLU A 396 26.86 9.43 -9.69
C GLU A 396 26.31 10.29 -8.53
N LEU A 397 25.39 9.74 -7.73
CA LEU A 397 24.89 10.39 -6.51
C LEU A 397 26.05 10.80 -5.61
N ARG A 398 26.97 9.88 -5.32
CA ARG A 398 28.16 10.15 -4.50
C ARG A 398 29.00 11.30 -5.06
N GLN A 399 29.23 11.34 -6.37
CA GLN A 399 30.00 12.41 -7.02
C GLN A 399 29.30 13.77 -6.88
N ILE A 400 27.99 13.82 -7.09
CA ILE A 400 27.20 15.04 -6.95
C ILE A 400 27.21 15.53 -5.50
N LEU A 401 27.00 14.63 -4.52
CA LEU A 401 27.02 14.98 -3.10
C LEU A 401 28.37 15.57 -2.69
N ASN A 402 29.47 14.85 -2.92
CA ASN A 402 30.81 15.29 -2.52
C ASN A 402 31.24 16.58 -3.23
N SER A 403 30.94 16.73 -4.53
CA SER A 403 31.27 17.96 -5.26
C SER A 403 30.48 19.17 -4.75
N THR A 404 29.23 18.96 -4.31
CA THR A 404 28.37 20.04 -3.82
C THR A 404 28.74 20.47 -2.41
N ILE A 405 29.02 19.50 -1.54
CA ILE A 405 29.48 19.77 -0.17
C ILE A 405 30.82 20.51 -0.19
N LYS A 406 31.78 20.05 -1.03
CA LYS A 406 33.12 20.68 -1.13
C LYS A 406 33.12 22.14 -1.57
N ARG A 407 32.13 22.56 -2.37
CA ARG A 407 31.97 23.97 -2.79
C ARG A 407 31.08 24.79 -1.85
N GLY A 408 30.76 24.26 -0.68
CA GLY A 408 29.95 24.96 0.33
C GLY A 408 28.46 25.06 -0.01
N GLY A 409 27.97 24.25 -0.95
CA GLY A 409 26.57 24.29 -1.39
C GLY A 409 25.65 23.34 -0.62
N LYS A 410 24.35 23.57 -0.76
CA LYS A 410 23.27 22.71 -0.25
C LYS A 410 22.73 21.80 -1.36
N ILE A 411 22.29 20.60 -0.99
CA ILE A 411 21.66 19.65 -1.92
C ILE A 411 20.18 19.53 -1.58
N LEU A 412 19.31 19.90 -2.53
CA LEU A 412 17.88 19.66 -2.45
C LEU A 412 17.52 18.42 -3.29
N ILE A 413 16.89 17.44 -2.66
CA ILE A 413 16.35 16.25 -3.33
C ILE A 413 14.83 16.22 -3.09
N PRO A 414 14.02 16.68 -4.06
CA PRO A 414 12.57 16.56 -3.97
C PRO A 414 12.18 15.08 -4.05
N VAL A 415 11.40 14.62 -3.06
CA VAL A 415 10.94 13.23 -2.97
C VAL A 415 9.45 13.16 -2.63
N LEU A 416 8.78 12.10 -3.07
CA LEU A 416 7.48 11.74 -2.51
C LEU A 416 7.66 11.29 -1.06
N ALA A 417 6.65 11.51 -0.23
CA ALA A 417 6.69 11.14 1.19
C ALA A 417 6.99 9.65 1.41
N VAL A 418 6.47 8.80 0.51
CA VAL A 418 6.63 7.34 0.55
C VAL A 418 7.30 6.81 -0.71
N GLY A 419 8.26 5.91 -0.51
CA GLY A 419 8.98 5.18 -1.56
C GLY A 419 10.42 5.64 -1.65
N ARG A 420 10.68 6.66 -2.47
CA ARG A 420 12.05 7.09 -2.79
C ARG A 420 12.78 7.74 -1.62
N ALA A 421 12.05 8.46 -0.77
CA ALA A 421 12.62 9.06 0.44
C ALA A 421 13.27 8.01 1.34
N GLN A 422 12.56 6.91 1.63
CA GLN A 422 13.07 5.84 2.50
C GLN A 422 14.23 5.07 1.88
N GLU A 423 14.19 4.82 0.57
CA GLU A 423 15.32 4.21 -0.15
C GLU A 423 16.57 5.11 -0.07
N LEU A 424 16.43 6.43 -0.23
CA LEU A 424 17.53 7.38 -0.10
C LEU A 424 18.03 7.52 1.34
N ILE A 425 17.16 7.49 2.34
CA ILE A 425 17.56 7.49 3.75
C ILE A 425 18.52 6.34 4.02
N ILE A 426 18.20 5.12 3.58
CA ILE A 426 19.10 3.96 3.75
C ILE A 426 20.41 4.14 2.98
N VAL A 427 20.35 4.72 1.77
CA VAL A 427 21.54 4.94 0.94
C VAL A 427 22.50 5.95 1.57
N LEU A 428 21.96 7.07 2.02
CA LEU A 428 22.71 8.17 2.63
C LEU A 428 23.24 7.77 4.01
N GLU A 429 22.47 7.04 4.81
CA GLU A 429 22.93 6.48 6.08
C GLU A 429 24.16 5.60 5.85
N GLU A 430 24.11 4.68 4.89
CA GLU A 430 25.23 3.79 4.58
C GLU A 430 26.45 4.56 4.01
N PHE A 431 26.21 5.61 3.21
CA PHE A 431 27.30 6.43 2.68
C PHE A 431 28.03 7.19 3.79
N ILE A 432 27.30 7.74 4.76
CA ILE A 432 27.89 8.48 5.89
C ILE A 432 28.57 7.50 6.85
N SER A 433 27.89 6.40 7.22
CA SER A 433 28.44 5.43 8.19
C SER A 433 29.70 4.72 7.70
N LYS A 434 29.87 4.58 6.38
CA LYS A 434 31.09 4.03 5.75
C LYS A 434 32.14 5.09 5.37
N GLY A 435 31.92 6.37 5.66
CA GLY A 435 32.84 7.44 5.28
C GLY A 435 32.98 7.66 3.77
N ILE A 436 31.97 7.28 2.99
CA ILE A 436 31.92 7.46 1.53
C ILE A 436 31.62 8.92 1.15
N ILE A 437 30.86 9.60 2.00
CA ILE A 437 30.61 11.05 1.95
C ILE A 437 30.92 11.67 3.32
N ASP A 438 31.30 12.95 3.32
CA ASP A 438 31.56 13.69 4.56
C ASP A 438 30.31 13.78 5.43
N LYS A 439 30.50 13.77 6.76
CA LYS A 439 29.39 13.93 7.71
C LYS A 439 28.84 15.36 7.63
N VAL A 440 27.68 15.49 6.98
CA VAL A 440 26.94 16.76 6.86
C VAL A 440 25.53 16.61 7.45
N PRO A 441 24.91 17.71 7.92
CA PRO A 441 23.52 17.67 8.36
C PRO A 441 22.58 17.19 7.25
N LEU A 442 21.66 16.29 7.59
CA LEU A 442 20.66 15.76 6.67
C LEU A 442 19.26 16.04 7.23
N PHE A 443 18.50 16.85 6.49
CA PHE A 443 17.18 17.31 6.90
C PHE A 443 16.07 16.56 6.17
N LEU A 444 15.07 16.10 6.92
CA LEU A 444 13.84 15.49 6.41
C LEU A 444 12.67 16.46 6.65
N ASP A 445 12.06 16.99 5.59
CA ASP A 445 10.91 17.90 5.68
C ASP A 445 9.68 17.34 4.96
N GLY A 446 8.50 17.69 5.47
CA GLY A 446 7.21 17.19 5.05
C GLY A 446 6.86 15.85 5.70
N LEU A 447 6.09 15.02 4.99
CA LEU A 447 5.57 13.76 5.52
C LEU A 447 6.58 12.60 5.55
N ILE A 448 7.86 12.86 5.28
CA ILE A 448 8.89 11.81 5.18
C ILE A 448 9.06 11.10 6.53
N SER A 449 9.10 11.85 7.64
CA SER A 449 9.26 11.30 8.99
C SER A 449 8.07 10.43 9.39
N GLU A 450 6.85 10.91 9.19
CA GLU A 450 5.62 10.17 9.44
C GLU A 450 5.52 8.90 8.57
N ALA A 451 5.83 9.00 7.28
CA ALA A 451 5.89 7.84 6.39
C ALA A 451 6.94 6.82 6.88
N THR A 452 8.11 7.29 7.31
CA THR A 452 9.19 6.45 7.84
C THR A 452 8.78 5.76 9.14
N ALA A 453 8.03 6.42 10.02
CA ALA A 453 7.44 5.79 11.21
C ALA A 453 6.49 4.64 10.85
N ILE A 454 5.71 4.77 9.77
CA ILE A 454 4.89 3.66 9.25
C ILE A 454 5.77 2.51 8.73
N HIS A 455 6.95 2.78 8.16
CA HIS A 455 7.88 1.71 7.74
C HIS A 455 8.43 0.93 8.92
N THR A 456 8.87 1.62 9.98
CA THR A 456 9.43 0.96 11.18
C THR A 456 8.38 0.14 11.93
N ALA A 457 7.10 0.48 11.78
CA ALA A 457 5.97 -0.30 12.30
C ALA A 457 5.69 -1.61 11.53
N ASN A 458 6.18 -1.74 10.30
CA ASN A 458 5.83 -2.84 9.38
C ASN A 458 7.08 -3.54 8.77
N PRO A 459 8.00 -4.05 9.61
CA PRO A 459 9.27 -4.62 9.13
C PRO A 459 9.09 -5.89 8.29
N ASP A 460 7.95 -6.60 8.44
CA ASP A 460 7.66 -7.80 7.66
C ASP A 460 7.48 -7.54 6.15
N PHE A 461 7.22 -6.29 5.77
CA PHE A 461 7.06 -5.84 4.40
C PHE A 461 8.34 -5.22 3.80
N LEU A 462 9.44 -5.20 4.56
CA LEU A 462 10.76 -4.74 4.11
C LEU A 462 11.57 -5.88 3.48
N SER A 463 12.67 -5.53 2.81
CA SER A 463 13.63 -6.51 2.31
C SER A 463 14.13 -7.41 3.45
N SER A 464 14.42 -8.67 3.13
CA SER A 464 14.97 -9.63 4.09
C SER A 464 16.21 -9.09 4.80
N ASP A 465 17.12 -8.44 4.06
CA ASP A 465 18.35 -7.86 4.60
C ASP A 465 18.07 -6.73 5.59
N LEU A 466 17.13 -5.83 5.28
CA LEU A 466 16.78 -4.70 6.15
C LEU A 466 15.97 -5.16 7.36
N ARG A 467 15.05 -6.10 7.16
CA ARG A 467 14.29 -6.72 8.25
C ARG A 467 15.22 -7.39 9.26
N GLU A 468 16.23 -8.12 8.79
CA GLU A 468 17.24 -8.75 9.66
C GLU A 468 18.00 -7.70 10.49
N LYS A 469 18.48 -6.64 9.84
CA LYS A 469 19.18 -5.54 10.53
C LYS A 469 18.32 -4.89 11.62
N ILE A 470 17.06 -4.61 11.31
CA ILE A 470 16.12 -3.94 12.24
C ILE A 470 15.71 -4.88 13.38
N LEU A 471 15.33 -6.12 13.08
CA LEU A 471 14.70 -7.02 14.06
C LEU A 471 15.70 -7.79 14.92
N HIS A 472 16.87 -8.13 14.37
CA HIS A 472 17.80 -9.05 15.02
C HIS A 472 19.14 -8.41 15.38
N GLN A 473 19.55 -7.35 14.69
CA GLN A 473 20.83 -6.66 14.96
C GLN A 473 20.67 -5.35 15.73
N GLY A 474 19.42 -4.88 15.96
CA GLY A 474 19.16 -3.58 16.57
C GLY A 474 19.66 -2.38 15.76
N LYS A 475 20.05 -2.59 14.50
CA LYS A 475 20.60 -1.57 13.61
C LYS A 475 19.51 -1.08 12.67
N ASN A 476 18.77 -0.07 13.10
CA ASN A 476 17.72 0.54 12.30
C ASN A 476 18.23 1.81 11.60
N PRO A 477 18.46 1.81 10.27
CA PRO A 477 18.99 2.98 9.55
C PRO A 477 18.08 4.21 9.67
N PHE A 478 16.78 4.02 9.90
CA PHE A 478 15.82 5.10 10.05
C PHE A 478 15.95 5.86 11.39
N LEU A 479 16.68 5.30 12.36
CA LEU A 479 16.91 5.90 13.68
C LEU A 479 18.30 6.54 13.81
N SER A 480 19.06 6.63 12.71
CA SER A 480 20.40 7.22 12.77
C SER A 480 20.36 8.71 13.13
N ASP A 481 21.26 9.14 14.01
CA ASP A 481 21.43 10.54 14.43
C ASP A 481 21.88 11.48 13.29
N PHE A 482 22.13 10.94 12.09
CA PHE A 482 22.41 11.74 10.90
C PHE A 482 21.18 12.51 10.39
N PHE A 483 19.96 12.04 10.72
CA PHE A 483 18.72 12.60 10.20
C PHE A 483 18.08 13.56 11.22
N THR A 484 17.81 14.79 10.79
CA THR A 484 17.04 15.77 11.57
C THR A 484 15.70 16.02 10.89
N THR A 485 14.60 15.81 11.61
CA THR A 485 13.26 16.14 11.09
C THR A 485 13.03 17.64 11.25
N VAL A 486 12.62 18.29 10.16
CA VAL A 486 12.28 19.72 10.14
C VAL A 486 10.78 19.88 10.38
N SER A 487 10.42 20.63 11.41
CA SER A 487 9.06 20.91 11.81
C SER A 487 8.78 22.41 11.77
N GLY A 488 7.82 22.81 10.93
CA GLY A 488 7.35 24.19 10.87
C GLY A 488 8.17 25.09 9.93
N ARG A 489 8.06 26.41 10.15
CA ARG A 489 8.66 27.44 9.28
C ARG A 489 10.01 27.91 9.80
N ASP A 490 10.13 28.15 11.10
CA ASP A 490 11.35 28.71 11.69
C ASP A 490 12.55 27.76 11.54
N GLU A 491 12.34 26.46 11.75
CA GLU A 491 13.37 25.45 11.49
C GLU A 491 13.77 25.39 10.01
N ARG A 492 12.81 25.57 9.09
CA ARG A 492 13.08 25.62 7.65
C ARG A 492 13.95 26.83 7.29
N ASP A 493 13.65 27.99 7.86
CA ASP A 493 14.42 29.21 7.65
C ASP A 493 15.85 29.05 8.22
N ASN A 494 16.00 28.39 9.37
CA ASN A 494 17.32 28.03 9.93
C ASN A 494 18.12 27.11 9.01
N VAL A 495 17.47 26.09 8.41
CA VAL A 495 18.11 25.20 7.43
C VAL A 495 18.57 25.98 6.19
N ILE A 496 17.75 26.93 5.72
CA ILE A 496 18.07 27.78 4.56
C ILE A 496 19.28 28.68 4.84
N MET A 497 19.31 29.33 6.01
CA MET A 497 20.38 30.24 6.44
C MET A 497 21.66 29.51 6.89
N GLY A 498 21.57 28.22 7.22
CA GLY A 498 22.68 27.41 7.71
C GLY A 498 23.75 27.08 6.67
N GLY A 499 24.70 26.23 7.07
CA GLY A 499 25.81 25.76 6.22
C GLY A 499 25.43 24.67 5.21
N PRO A 500 26.43 24.04 4.56
CA PRO A 500 26.22 22.94 3.62
C PRO A 500 25.45 21.77 4.25
N CYS A 501 24.41 21.29 3.57
CA CYS A 501 23.56 20.21 4.05
C CYS A 501 22.87 19.46 2.91
N ILE A 502 22.25 18.32 3.24
CA ILE A 502 21.38 17.55 2.35
C ILE A 502 19.94 17.71 2.83
N ILE A 503 19.02 18.02 1.93
CA ILE A 503 17.59 18.26 2.24
C ILE A 503 16.75 17.31 1.41
N LEU A 504 16.05 16.38 2.08
CA LEU A 504 14.98 15.59 1.49
C LEU A 504 13.64 16.27 1.82
N ALA A 505 12.89 16.69 0.81
CA ALA A 505 11.65 17.45 1.03
C ALA A 505 10.53 17.04 0.09
N THR A 506 9.29 17.05 0.59
CA THR A 506 8.08 16.84 -0.24
C THR A 506 7.62 18.12 -0.93
N SER A 507 6.96 18.10 -2.09
CA SER A 507 6.63 16.95 -2.95
C SER A 507 7.69 16.66 -4.03
N GLY A 508 7.78 15.38 -4.44
CA GLY A 508 8.81 14.89 -5.35
C GLY A 508 8.78 15.41 -6.80
N MET A 509 7.71 16.12 -7.17
CA MET A 509 7.56 16.74 -8.50
C MET A 509 7.47 18.26 -8.45
N LEU A 510 7.74 18.87 -7.29
CA LEU A 510 7.69 20.32 -7.08
C LEU A 510 6.31 20.93 -7.38
N ILE A 511 5.22 20.20 -7.11
CA ILE A 511 3.85 20.70 -7.28
C ILE A 511 3.55 21.74 -6.18
N GLY A 512 4.01 21.45 -4.97
CA GLY A 512 3.84 22.28 -3.78
C GLY A 512 4.61 21.72 -2.58
N GLY A 513 4.37 22.31 -1.41
CA GLY A 513 4.97 21.90 -0.14
C GLY A 513 6.40 22.43 0.09
N PRO A 514 7.10 21.88 1.09
CA PRO A 514 8.43 22.34 1.51
C PRO A 514 9.50 22.38 0.40
N SER A 515 9.52 21.40 -0.49
CA SER A 515 10.47 21.33 -1.61
C SER A 515 10.44 22.57 -2.51
N VAL A 516 9.25 23.13 -2.75
CA VAL A 516 9.08 24.37 -3.53
C VAL A 516 9.58 25.58 -2.74
N GLN A 517 9.43 25.58 -1.41
CA GLN A 517 9.96 26.65 -0.55
C GLN A 517 11.49 26.64 -0.53
N TYR A 518 12.09 25.46 -0.34
CA TYR A 518 13.55 25.30 -0.43
C TYR A 518 14.06 25.67 -1.82
N LEU A 519 13.40 25.22 -2.89
CA LEU A 519 13.83 25.55 -4.25
C LEU A 519 13.86 27.08 -4.46
N LYS A 520 12.82 27.80 -4.03
CA LYS A 520 12.78 29.27 -4.14
C LYS A 520 13.93 29.95 -3.42
N ALA A 521 14.31 29.46 -2.24
CA ALA A 521 15.39 30.04 -1.46
C ALA A 521 16.79 29.68 -1.97
N LEU A 522 16.94 28.49 -2.57
CA LEU A 522 18.24 27.94 -2.98
C LEU A 522 18.56 28.13 -4.47
N ALA A 523 17.54 28.47 -5.29
CA ALA A 523 17.58 28.57 -6.75
C ALA A 523 18.75 29.39 -7.32
N GLU A 524 19.00 30.56 -6.74
CA GLU A 524 19.88 31.57 -7.34
C GLU A 524 21.36 31.36 -7.05
N ASP A 525 21.69 30.51 -6.07
CA ASP A 525 23.06 30.18 -5.71
C ASP A 525 23.56 28.98 -6.52
N LYS A 526 24.55 29.25 -7.38
CA LYS A 526 25.22 28.27 -8.25
C LYS A 526 25.98 27.17 -7.50
N ASN A 527 26.27 27.37 -6.21
CA ASN A 527 26.91 26.35 -5.40
C ASN A 527 25.92 25.22 -5.05
N ASN A 528 24.62 25.49 -5.04
CA ASN A 528 23.61 24.50 -4.69
C ASN A 528 23.40 23.45 -5.80
N SER A 529 22.71 22.37 -5.45
CA SER A 529 22.26 21.35 -6.38
C SER A 529 20.84 20.89 -6.12
N LEU A 530 20.12 20.64 -7.21
CA LEU A 530 18.81 20.02 -7.25
C LEU A 530 18.95 18.65 -7.90
N ILE A 531 18.54 17.58 -7.22
CA ILE A 531 18.65 16.21 -7.73
C ILE A 531 17.27 15.58 -7.85
N PHE A 532 16.80 15.37 -9.07
CA PHE A 532 15.58 14.60 -9.32
C PHE A 532 15.87 13.09 -9.26
N VAL A 533 15.14 12.37 -8.42
CA VAL A 533 15.28 10.91 -8.21
C VAL A 533 14.02 10.12 -8.52
N SER A 534 12.98 10.81 -8.99
CA SER A 534 11.65 10.26 -9.28
C SER A 534 11.19 10.68 -10.67
N TYR A 535 10.30 9.90 -11.27
CA TYR A 535 9.63 10.28 -12.52
C TYR A 535 8.94 11.65 -12.37
N GLN A 536 9.05 12.49 -13.39
CA GLN A 536 8.44 13.82 -13.40
C GLN A 536 7.30 13.84 -14.40
N VAL A 537 6.06 13.85 -13.89
CA VAL A 537 4.86 13.86 -14.74
C VAL A 537 4.81 15.15 -15.55
N ASN A 538 4.41 15.04 -16.83
CA ASN A 538 4.24 16.19 -17.72
C ASN A 538 3.26 17.20 -17.12
N GLY A 539 3.62 18.49 -17.21
CA GLY A 539 2.84 19.58 -16.63
C GLY A 539 3.29 20.03 -15.24
N THR A 540 4.11 19.24 -14.54
CA THR A 540 4.68 19.63 -13.24
C THR A 540 5.84 20.62 -13.38
N LEU A 541 6.13 21.37 -12.31
CA LEU A 541 7.30 22.26 -12.26
C LEU A 541 8.60 21.46 -12.38
N GLY A 542 8.70 20.30 -11.72
CA GLY A 542 9.87 19.43 -11.84
C GLY A 542 10.15 18.99 -13.28
N SER A 543 9.11 18.59 -14.03
CA SER A 543 9.25 18.23 -15.45
C SER A 543 9.77 19.40 -16.30
N ARG A 544 9.30 20.63 -16.04
CA ARG A 544 9.79 21.83 -16.74
C ARG A 544 11.28 22.08 -16.46
N ILE A 545 11.70 22.02 -15.20
CA ILE A 545 13.09 22.25 -14.79
C ILE A 545 14.01 21.17 -15.38
N GLN A 546 13.56 19.91 -15.36
CA GLN A 546 14.29 18.78 -15.94
C GLN A 546 14.51 18.94 -17.45
N ARG A 547 13.55 19.55 -18.18
CA ARG A 547 13.66 19.89 -19.61
C ARG A 547 14.52 21.11 -19.91
N GLY A 548 15.16 21.71 -18.90
CA GLY A 548 16.09 22.82 -19.08
C GLY A 548 15.49 24.21 -18.86
N PHE A 549 14.23 24.33 -18.40
CA PHE A 549 13.73 25.63 -17.97
C PHE A 549 14.55 26.13 -16.77
N ARG A 550 14.96 27.40 -16.81
CA ARG A 550 15.81 28.04 -15.78
C ARG A 550 15.15 29.25 -15.12
N GLU A 551 13.88 29.48 -15.38
CA GLU A 551 13.12 30.56 -14.74
C GLU A 551 11.79 30.03 -14.22
N ILE A 552 11.44 30.43 -12.99
CA ILE A 552 10.17 30.08 -12.36
C ILE A 552 9.47 31.35 -11.92
N GLN A 553 8.19 31.47 -12.26
CA GLN A 553 7.34 32.53 -11.76
C GLN A 553 6.57 32.04 -10.55
N TYR A 554 6.52 32.86 -9.50
CA TYR A 554 5.71 32.57 -8.33
C TYR A 554 5.04 33.82 -7.79
N THR A 555 3.79 33.68 -7.36
CA THR A 555 3.09 34.73 -6.63
C THR A 555 3.46 34.59 -5.15
N ASN A 556 4.02 35.65 -4.56
CA ASN A 556 4.30 35.66 -3.13
C ASN A 556 3.01 35.84 -2.32
N PRO A 557 3.02 35.61 -0.99
CA PRO A 557 1.83 35.80 -0.14
C PRO A 557 1.25 37.22 -0.16
N LYS A 558 2.01 38.21 -0.65
CA LYS A 558 1.57 39.61 -0.82
C LYS A 558 0.95 39.88 -2.22
N GLY A 559 0.68 38.83 -3.00
CA GLY A 559 0.07 38.94 -4.33
C GLY A 559 1.01 39.42 -5.44
N ARG A 560 2.31 39.60 -5.18
CA ARG A 560 3.28 40.02 -6.21
C ARG A 560 3.90 38.81 -6.89
N THR A 561 3.83 38.80 -8.21
CA THR A 561 4.55 37.84 -9.05
C THR A 561 6.05 38.17 -9.03
N GLN A 562 6.87 37.20 -8.68
CA GLN A 562 8.32 37.28 -8.73
C GLN A 562 8.87 36.22 -9.68
N LEU A 563 9.93 36.61 -10.40
CA LEU A 563 10.71 35.72 -11.25
C LEU A 563 11.95 35.28 -10.48
N VAL A 564 12.17 33.97 -10.37
CA VAL A 564 13.37 33.38 -9.75
C VAL A 564 14.18 32.67 -10.80
N ARG A 565 15.48 32.99 -10.87
CA ARG A 565 16.42 32.35 -11.78
C ARG A 565 17.04 31.12 -11.13
N LEU A 566 17.04 30.01 -11.85
CA LEU A 566 17.63 28.74 -11.42
C LEU A 566 19.10 28.69 -11.87
N ASN A 567 20.00 29.20 -11.03
CA ASN A 567 21.45 29.16 -11.25
C ASN A 567 22.10 27.91 -10.61
N LEU A 568 21.40 27.22 -9.70
CA LEU A 568 21.85 25.97 -9.11
C LEU A 568 22.05 24.87 -10.16
N ASN A 569 22.85 23.87 -9.82
CA ASN A 569 23.09 22.72 -10.71
C ASN A 569 21.91 21.76 -10.65
N VAL A 570 21.40 21.33 -11.80
CA VAL A 570 20.25 20.41 -11.89
C VAL A 570 20.73 19.05 -12.39
N PHE A 571 20.48 18.00 -11.62
CA PHE A 571 20.80 16.61 -11.93
C PHE A 571 19.56 15.73 -11.95
N THR A 572 19.61 14.64 -12.71
CA THR A 572 18.55 13.61 -12.75
C THR A 572 19.19 12.24 -12.57
N LEU A 573 18.77 11.51 -11.54
CA LEU A 573 19.23 10.15 -11.22
C LEU A 573 18.07 9.16 -11.31
N GLU A 574 17.83 8.64 -12.51
CA GLU A 574 16.68 7.76 -12.78
C GLU A 574 16.81 6.36 -12.14
N GLY A 575 18.02 5.91 -11.80
CA GLY A 575 18.25 4.57 -11.22
C GLY A 575 17.71 4.38 -9.79
N PHE A 576 17.20 5.45 -9.17
CA PHE A 576 16.47 5.37 -7.90
C PHE A 576 14.97 5.13 -8.08
N SER A 577 14.43 5.20 -9.30
CA SER A 577 12.99 5.05 -9.58
C SER A 577 12.40 3.76 -8.99
N GLY A 578 11.18 3.87 -8.44
CA GLY A 578 10.42 2.73 -7.92
C GLY A 578 9.77 1.86 -9.00
N HIS A 579 9.81 2.29 -10.27
CA HIS A 579 9.24 1.55 -11.39
C HIS A 579 10.28 0.69 -12.08
N SER A 580 9.82 -0.38 -12.71
CA SER A 580 10.67 -1.23 -13.54
C SER A 580 11.06 -0.53 -14.84
N SER A 581 12.34 -0.55 -15.17
CA SER A 581 12.82 -0.13 -16.50
C SER A 581 12.27 -1.05 -17.61
N ARG A 582 12.35 -0.63 -18.88
CA ARG A 582 11.97 -1.48 -20.02
C ARG A 582 12.66 -2.85 -20.01
N SER A 583 13.93 -2.91 -19.59
CA SER A 583 14.68 -4.17 -19.48
C SER A 583 14.15 -5.05 -18.33
N GLN A 584 13.84 -4.44 -17.18
CA GLN A 584 13.25 -5.12 -16.02
C GLN A 584 11.85 -5.64 -16.33
N ILE A 585 11.00 -4.86 -17.02
CA ILE A 585 9.69 -5.31 -17.51
C ILE A 585 9.86 -6.52 -18.44
N SER A 586 10.79 -6.45 -19.40
CA SER A 586 11.06 -7.59 -20.29
C SER A 586 11.56 -8.82 -19.51
N GLN A 587 12.36 -8.64 -18.46
CA GLN A 587 12.85 -9.74 -17.63
C GLN A 587 11.72 -10.35 -16.79
N PHE A 588 10.85 -9.51 -16.23
CA PHE A 588 9.65 -9.93 -15.51
C PHE A 588 8.76 -10.81 -16.39
N LEU A 589 8.45 -10.35 -17.61
CA LEU A 589 7.64 -11.13 -18.56
C LEU A 589 8.30 -12.46 -18.99
N ARG A 590 9.64 -12.52 -19.01
CA ARG A 590 10.40 -13.75 -19.23
C ARG A 590 10.42 -14.68 -18.02
N ARG A 591 10.22 -14.17 -16.80
CA ARG A 591 10.27 -14.94 -15.56
C ARG A 591 8.91 -15.27 -14.95
N ILE A 592 7.85 -14.54 -15.29
CA ILE A 592 6.50 -14.82 -14.80
C ILE A 592 6.07 -16.24 -15.14
N GLN A 593 5.53 -16.94 -14.15
CA GLN A 593 5.06 -18.32 -14.23
C GLN A 593 3.68 -18.45 -13.55
N PRO A 594 2.69 -19.05 -14.24
CA PRO A 594 2.72 -19.45 -15.65
C PRO A 594 2.76 -18.26 -16.62
N LYS A 595 2.97 -18.54 -17.91
CA LYS A 595 3.01 -17.50 -18.95
C LYS A 595 1.59 -17.02 -19.29
N PRO A 596 1.28 -15.72 -19.18
CA PRO A 596 -0.01 -15.21 -19.63
C PRO A 596 -0.16 -15.41 -21.14
N LYS A 597 -1.42 -15.59 -21.57
CA LYS A 597 -1.81 -15.67 -22.98
C LYS A 597 -2.01 -14.27 -23.57
N LEU A 598 -2.60 -13.36 -22.80
CA LEU A 598 -2.85 -11.97 -23.16
C LEU A 598 -2.12 -11.04 -22.18
N ILE A 599 -1.44 -10.02 -22.71
CA ILE A 599 -0.79 -8.96 -21.91
C ILE A 599 -1.37 -7.60 -22.30
N ILE A 600 -1.87 -6.87 -21.31
CA ILE A 600 -2.48 -5.55 -21.48
C ILE A 600 -1.53 -4.53 -20.86
N THR A 601 -1.25 -3.44 -21.57
CA THR A 601 -0.39 -2.36 -21.06
C THR A 601 -1.22 -1.18 -20.58
N ASN A 602 -0.95 -0.68 -19.38
CA ASN A 602 -1.50 0.56 -18.83
C ASN A 602 -0.38 1.41 -18.18
N HIS A 603 -0.78 2.45 -17.44
CA HIS A 603 0.06 3.26 -16.57
C HIS A 603 1.38 3.70 -17.22
N GLY A 604 1.26 4.59 -18.20
CA GLY A 604 2.37 5.08 -19.02
C GLY A 604 1.84 5.99 -20.11
N GLU A 605 2.67 6.92 -20.60
CA GLU A 605 2.29 7.77 -21.72
C GLU A 605 1.88 6.93 -22.94
N GLU A 606 0.96 7.45 -23.76
CA GLU A 606 0.41 6.74 -24.94
C GLU A 606 1.49 6.06 -25.80
N SER A 607 2.54 6.81 -26.15
CA SER A 607 3.65 6.30 -26.95
C SER A 607 4.40 5.15 -26.27
N LYS A 608 4.55 5.18 -24.95
CA LYS A 608 5.23 4.16 -24.15
C LYS A 608 4.40 2.90 -24.02
N CYS A 609 3.10 3.01 -23.74
CA CYS A 609 2.18 1.86 -23.70
C CYS A 609 2.15 1.13 -25.05
N VAL A 610 1.97 1.87 -26.15
CA VAL A 610 1.93 1.30 -27.50
C VAL A 610 3.28 0.67 -27.89
N SER A 611 4.39 1.34 -27.55
CA SER A 611 5.73 0.82 -27.82
C SER A 611 6.04 -0.46 -27.05
N LEU A 612 5.67 -0.52 -25.76
CA LEU A 612 5.85 -1.69 -24.94
C LEU A 612 5.00 -2.86 -25.45
N SER A 613 3.73 -2.61 -25.75
CA SER A 613 2.81 -3.60 -26.33
C SER A 613 3.38 -4.18 -27.64
N THR A 614 3.87 -3.33 -28.54
CA THR A 614 4.53 -3.75 -29.79
C THR A 614 5.77 -4.59 -29.53
N MET A 615 6.59 -4.22 -28.55
CA MET A 615 7.79 -4.96 -28.16
C MET A 615 7.44 -6.35 -27.65
N ILE A 616 6.44 -6.46 -26.77
CA ILE A 616 5.97 -7.73 -26.21
C ILE A 616 5.45 -8.64 -27.33
N HIS A 617 4.62 -8.11 -28.24
CA HIS A 617 4.10 -8.87 -29.36
C HIS A 617 5.22 -9.41 -30.27
N LYS A 618 6.15 -8.54 -30.70
CA LYS A 618 7.23 -8.91 -31.62
C LYS A 618 8.27 -9.83 -30.98
N LYS A 619 8.71 -9.54 -29.74
CA LYS A 619 9.83 -10.25 -29.10
C LYS A 619 9.40 -11.44 -28.25
N LEU A 620 8.23 -11.41 -27.63
CA LEU A 620 7.74 -12.47 -26.75
C LEU A 620 6.64 -13.33 -27.40
N ARG A 621 6.18 -12.97 -28.61
CA ARG A 621 5.16 -13.70 -29.38
C ARG A 621 3.89 -13.96 -28.57
N LYS A 622 3.46 -12.94 -27.81
CA LYS A 622 2.23 -12.95 -27.01
C LYS A 622 1.16 -12.05 -27.61
N ALA A 623 -0.11 -12.36 -27.36
CA ALA A 623 -1.19 -11.46 -27.67
C ALA A 623 -1.09 -10.24 -26.75
N THR A 624 -1.25 -9.04 -27.31
CA THR A 624 -1.17 -7.80 -26.53
C THR A 624 -2.29 -6.83 -26.87
N LYS A 625 -2.64 -5.99 -25.89
CA LYS A 625 -3.59 -4.87 -26.04
C LYS A 625 -3.05 -3.65 -25.31
N SER A 626 -3.38 -2.47 -25.81
CA SER A 626 -3.07 -1.18 -25.18
C SER A 626 -4.29 -0.29 -25.33
N PRO A 627 -5.37 -0.56 -24.57
CA PRO A 627 -6.63 0.13 -24.74
C PRO A 627 -6.51 1.62 -24.38
N LYS A 628 -7.52 2.40 -24.76
CA LYS A 628 -7.74 3.77 -24.28
C LYS A 628 -8.67 3.76 -23.08
N ASN A 629 -8.69 4.83 -22.30
CA ASN A 629 -9.77 5.05 -21.34
C ASN A 629 -11.13 4.96 -22.04
N ARG A 630 -12.14 4.44 -21.32
CA ARG A 630 -13.50 4.11 -21.76
C ARG A 630 -13.62 2.91 -22.71
N GLU A 631 -12.53 2.25 -23.08
CA GLU A 631 -12.62 0.97 -23.81
C GLU A 631 -12.85 -0.20 -22.85
N THR A 632 -13.65 -1.16 -23.33
CA THR A 632 -13.95 -2.42 -22.64
C THR A 632 -13.36 -3.60 -23.40
N LEU A 633 -12.63 -4.46 -22.71
CA LEU A 633 -12.04 -5.68 -23.25
C LEU A 633 -12.79 -6.91 -22.71
N LEU A 634 -13.30 -7.75 -23.61
CA LEU A 634 -13.76 -9.09 -23.25
C LEU A 634 -12.54 -10.00 -23.03
N LEU A 635 -12.47 -10.60 -21.84
CA LEU A 635 -11.36 -11.44 -21.39
C LEU A 635 -11.67 -12.93 -21.48
N LYS A 636 -12.93 -13.31 -21.26
CA LYS A 636 -13.41 -14.70 -21.37
C LYS A 636 -14.87 -14.71 -21.80
#